data_AF-A0A947WFF2-F1
#
_entry.id   AF-A0A947WFF2-F1
#
_cell.length_a   1.000
_cell.length_b   1.000
_cell.length_c   1.000
_cell.angle_alpha   90.00
_cell.angle_beta   90.00
_cell.angle_gamma   90.00
#
_symmetry.space_group_name_H-M   'P 1'
#
loop_
_entity.id
_entity.type
_entity.pdbx_description
1 polymer ?
#
loop_
_entity_poly.entity_id
_entity_poly.type
_entity_poly.pdbx_seq_one_letter_code
_entity_poly.pdbx_strand_id
1 'polypeptide(L)'
;MTSATKADTTVIAYYDFSTPGTPTQGDPAWNGWTSADLTYLEPKWHIDTFNAENLNGHGVGNKAMYAGEVFAYDCGGTFEGYANKYNEFLDWWGTVLDPEAGTLITVDAYINHDTEENWDYLYLQYEDAAGSMEKFPLDATTRQGMTGLHSNVFKSVSISIASGDYVNVDEVHLRWLAFSDTYVSDKDCLLYGYHGNGHTQLDDVNVYFDQGGGDVPQGLTNTFEDGSQIDWNVIQVPFVGDFAEVWDILNDVDPCVDNVTPQMAFIDYGQIPGVGPSSNLEWPYGPEGHVTNYTYGVAGVIDYRLDNAIWSPVLDIDPDTAGHEIRFGVYRHFDLTSMAGQFYTWNIRSSTDGFIWTPWRNRQFVYYGGPDYIRNHQDVTDLVTPGAIKAQMSLEVTTPWTAYIFGGSTPAPYYDDVSWHSYGYSGPAFAYREFELAQDNFPHDAARVRRTMNWGALGDMDVPFNMGQDIIGSDGAGILHGDSIVVNIDAVRVGSGLDARPEMFYEVRTNPVFDTDPAWRSSGVPYSGSVLGDTIWVSETQYVGGRWSFNLPDYDFLYPGDVMHYYFQASDTVGIEAPVFATLPGDLAGFDLFEGDTGFVPWQWPSDFTVHALPTVLSTTVGDVPEILLWNDFGDRGGENEWEGSLKALGLERGTDYDLYYTNGPSSGTGNGLGSTCTSGNLALYHHLLYTAGDLSGVTMTGAKVPGAEDPFDGDGSNDILLVKSFLLNPAGRNLLATGDGFLGAIYAEPDGSGINMLNFFFGVNFQTDDVRTSIDGQSAPTVSFVANTTALTLSTDFVAYGSCPNFKQFDGITENTDPTSQRVAEFLDKNGDPGAYPGYAAMVVNELMTGAKVVVCPVDFNSWYTPYGGGAKVPAPPQARVQLLCDILSYFYGDPAYCDTHLGSGTGVPVQQPFYAKNWPNPFNPITKIEFSLPRDGHVSLKVYNVRGELVRTLVDENRTAGVNVIEWDGSDDRGQSVASGVYFYETRTAGKSTVNKMALVK
;
A
#
# COMPACT_ATOMS: atom_id res chain seq x y z
N MET A 1 -10.01 -13.17 1.98
CA MET A 1 -9.51 -14.02 3.10
C MET A 1 -10.31 -15.33 3.21
N THR A 2 -9.80 -16.43 2.64
CA THR A 2 -9.75 -17.81 3.20
C THR A 2 -8.85 -18.65 2.27
N SER A 3 -7.62 -18.89 2.71
CA SER A 3 -6.60 -19.73 2.08
C SER A 3 -6.90 -21.23 2.24
N ALA A 4 -6.11 -22.07 1.55
CA ALA A 4 -6.19 -23.53 1.51
C ALA A 4 -6.71 -24.11 2.83
N THR A 5 -7.76 -24.94 2.78
CA THR A 5 -8.54 -25.42 3.93
C THR A 5 -7.72 -25.47 5.22
N LYS A 6 -7.85 -24.41 6.04
CA LYS A 6 -7.47 -24.41 7.46
C LYS A 6 -8.23 -25.60 8.04
N ALA A 7 -7.55 -26.72 8.27
CA ALA A 7 -8.20 -27.86 8.89
C ALA A 7 -8.79 -27.38 10.22
N ASP A 8 -10.06 -27.71 10.48
CA ASP A 8 -10.93 -27.30 11.60
C ASP A 8 -10.41 -27.67 13.02
N THR A 9 -9.10 -27.82 13.18
CA THR A 9 -8.38 -27.79 14.45
C THR A 9 -7.49 -26.55 14.44
N THR A 10 -8.11 -25.38 14.53
CA THR A 10 -7.36 -24.16 14.84
C THR A 10 -6.85 -24.28 16.27
N VAL A 11 -5.59 -24.67 16.45
CA VAL A 11 -4.85 -24.28 17.65
C VAL A 11 -4.48 -22.81 17.44
N ILE A 12 -5.45 -21.90 17.62
CA ILE A 12 -5.14 -20.47 17.72
C ILE A 12 -4.42 -20.32 19.06
N ALA A 13 -3.10 -20.49 19.05
CA ALA A 13 -2.30 -19.96 20.13
C ALA A 13 -2.25 -18.44 19.96
N TYR A 14 -3.26 -17.76 20.48
CA TYR A 14 -3.23 -16.32 20.67
C TYR A 14 -2.25 -16.05 21.81
N TYR A 15 -1.07 -15.53 21.48
CA TYR A 15 -0.14 -15.03 22.48
C TYR A 15 -0.45 -13.56 22.75
N ASP A 16 -1.20 -13.33 23.83
CA ASP A 16 -1.45 -12.00 24.42
C ASP A 16 -0.23 -11.59 25.25
N PHE A 17 0.37 -10.45 24.92
CA PHE A 17 1.68 -10.05 25.44
C PHE A 17 1.61 -9.10 26.66
N SER A 18 0.56 -9.18 27.48
CA SER A 18 0.12 -8.12 28.42
C SER A 18 0.63 -8.16 29.88
N THR A 19 1.72 -8.86 30.24
CA THR A 19 2.20 -8.82 31.65
C THR A 19 3.38 -7.85 31.86
N PRO A 20 3.34 -6.90 32.82
CA PRO A 20 4.04 -5.58 32.76
C PRO A 20 5.55 -5.65 33.00
N GLY A 21 6.36 -4.53 32.92
CA GLY A 21 7.54 -4.06 33.74
C GLY A 21 8.96 -3.82 33.16
N THR A 22 9.89 -3.40 34.04
CA THR A 22 11.06 -2.58 33.68
C THR A 22 12.31 -3.34 33.18
N PRO A 23 12.73 -3.15 31.89
CA PRO A 23 14.01 -3.62 31.35
C PRO A 23 15.20 -2.66 31.56
N THR A 24 16.39 -3.21 31.36
CA THR A 24 17.65 -2.51 31.02
C THR A 24 17.99 -2.76 29.54
N GLN A 25 18.80 -1.90 28.91
CA GLN A 25 19.14 -1.93 27.47
C GLN A 25 19.60 -3.33 27.01
N GLY A 26 18.90 -3.91 26.02
CA GLY A 26 19.19 -5.25 25.46
C GLY A 26 18.67 -6.44 26.28
N ASP A 27 18.14 -6.21 27.47
CA ASP A 27 17.43 -7.23 28.25
C ASP A 27 15.91 -7.20 27.94
N PRO A 28 15.23 -8.36 27.97
CA PRO A 28 13.78 -8.39 27.81
C PRO A 28 13.06 -7.59 28.93
N ALA A 29 12.10 -6.74 28.55
CA ALA A 29 11.12 -6.10 29.42
C ALA A 29 10.33 -7.14 30.25
N TRP A 30 9.63 -6.75 31.31
CA TRP A 30 8.89 -7.70 32.20
C TRP A 30 7.65 -8.30 31.43
N ASN A 31 7.36 -7.87 30.18
CA ASN A 31 6.52 -8.58 29.19
C ASN A 31 7.25 -9.53 28.20
N GLY A 32 8.57 -9.65 28.31
CA GLY A 32 9.43 -10.51 27.49
C GLY A 32 9.90 -9.92 26.15
N TRP A 33 9.49 -8.70 25.80
CA TRP A 33 9.95 -8.01 24.59
C TRP A 33 11.34 -7.41 24.80
N THR A 34 12.22 -7.54 23.81
CA THR A 34 13.58 -6.97 23.86
C THR A 34 13.65 -5.73 22.99
N SER A 35 14.01 -4.61 23.59
CA SER A 35 14.38 -3.40 22.85
C SER A 35 15.83 -3.50 22.38
N ALA A 36 16.05 -3.18 21.12
CA ALA A 36 17.37 -3.17 20.50
C ALA A 36 17.56 -1.85 19.75
N ASP A 37 18.53 -1.07 20.19
CA ASP A 37 19.09 0.03 19.43
C ASP A 37 20.18 -0.55 18.51
N LEU A 38 19.93 -0.53 17.20
CA LEU A 38 20.86 -1.06 16.19
C LEU A 38 21.78 0.03 15.63
N THR A 39 21.61 1.27 16.06
CA THR A 39 22.54 2.35 15.72
C THR A 39 23.73 2.41 16.67
N TYR A 40 23.65 1.76 17.85
CA TYR A 40 24.71 1.79 18.86
C TYR A 40 26.04 1.36 18.23
N LEU A 41 26.92 2.33 18.03
CA LEU A 41 28.26 2.10 17.50
C LEU A 41 29.16 1.63 18.65
N GLU A 42 30.09 0.72 18.38
CA GLU A 42 31.18 0.52 19.34
C GLU A 42 31.91 1.85 19.56
N PRO A 43 32.19 2.24 20.82
CA PRO A 43 32.98 3.43 21.12
C PRO A 43 34.21 3.45 20.23
N LYS A 44 34.57 4.57 19.63
CA LYS A 44 35.78 4.75 18.80
C LYS A 44 36.98 5.17 19.63
N TRP A 45 36.75 5.67 20.83
CA TRP A 45 37.80 5.95 21.80
C TRP A 45 38.31 4.68 22.49
N HIS A 46 39.56 4.31 22.23
CA HIS A 46 40.20 3.14 22.83
C HIS A 46 41.65 3.41 23.26
N ILE A 47 42.16 2.57 24.18
CA ILE A 47 43.57 2.54 24.55
C ILE A 47 44.23 1.33 23.88
N ASP A 48 45.21 1.57 23.00
CA ASP A 48 46.04 0.51 22.41
C ASP A 48 47.49 1.01 22.23
N THR A 49 48.37 0.08 21.90
CA THR A 49 49.73 0.26 21.40
C THR A 49 49.82 0.74 19.96
N PHE A 50 48.73 0.70 19.18
CA PHE A 50 48.75 1.11 17.78
C PHE A 50 49.21 2.56 17.58
N ASN A 51 50.29 2.74 16.82
CA ASN A 51 50.88 4.04 16.49
C ASN A 51 51.25 4.92 17.69
N ALA A 52 51.18 4.41 18.92
CA ALA A 52 51.57 5.14 20.12
C ALA A 52 53.05 5.54 20.07
N GLU A 53 53.88 4.86 19.28
CA GLU A 53 55.29 5.23 19.06
C GLU A 53 55.45 6.57 18.36
N ASN A 54 54.41 7.06 17.68
CA ASN A 54 54.38 8.37 17.04
C ASN A 54 54.31 9.51 18.08
N LEU A 55 54.00 9.21 19.34
CA LEU A 55 53.90 10.17 20.45
C LEU A 55 55.11 10.12 21.40
N ASN A 56 56.32 9.96 20.85
CA ASN A 56 57.65 10.02 21.51
C ASN A 56 58.13 8.80 22.32
N GLY A 57 57.38 7.69 22.44
CA GLY A 57 57.90 6.45 23.04
C GLY A 57 58.19 6.54 24.53
N HIS A 58 57.31 7.18 25.30
CA HIS A 58 57.50 7.58 26.69
C HIS A 58 57.19 6.50 27.74
N GLY A 59 57.30 5.20 27.42
CA GLY A 59 56.98 4.14 28.40
C GLY A 59 57.41 2.73 28.03
N VAL A 60 57.36 1.81 29.01
CA VAL A 60 57.49 0.36 28.78
C VAL A 60 56.08 -0.21 28.65
N GLY A 61 55.58 -0.34 27.43
CA GLY A 61 54.19 -0.71 27.16
C GLY A 61 53.58 0.12 26.04
N ASN A 62 53.95 1.40 25.99
CA ASN A 62 53.67 2.42 24.98
C ASN A 62 52.25 2.33 24.39
N LYS A 63 51.27 2.70 25.21
CA LYS A 63 49.86 2.77 24.85
C LYS A 63 49.43 4.24 24.77
N ALA A 64 48.60 4.57 23.80
CA ALA A 64 48.00 5.89 23.67
C ALA A 64 46.48 5.76 23.55
N MET A 65 45.77 6.84 23.87
CA MET A 65 44.35 6.95 23.60
C MET A 65 44.14 7.34 22.15
N TYR A 66 43.33 6.62 21.37
CA TYR A 66 43.03 6.99 19.99
C TYR A 66 41.54 6.88 19.67
N ALA A 67 41.09 7.67 18.69
CA ALA A 67 39.73 7.62 18.15
C ALA A 67 39.73 6.97 16.75
N GLY A 68 39.11 5.80 16.59
CA GLY A 68 38.96 5.08 15.33
C GLY A 68 38.61 3.59 15.50
N GLU A 69 38.42 2.83 14.42
CA GLU A 69 38.11 1.39 14.49
C GLU A 69 39.34 0.57 14.94
N VAL A 70 39.11 -0.49 15.73
CA VAL A 70 40.16 -1.44 16.12
C VAL A 70 40.63 -2.29 14.92
N PHE A 71 39.76 -2.60 13.95
CA PHE A 71 40.16 -3.28 12.69
C PHE A 71 39.26 -2.88 11.51
N ALA A 72 39.74 -2.02 10.61
CA ALA A 72 39.06 -1.79 9.33
C ALA A 72 39.53 -2.81 8.27
N TYR A 73 38.61 -3.63 7.75
CA TYR A 73 38.92 -4.59 6.68
C TYR A 73 38.74 -3.93 5.31
N ASP A 74 39.65 -3.02 4.93
CA ASP A 74 39.74 -2.66 3.53
C ASP A 74 41.15 -2.20 3.12
N CYS A 75 41.53 -2.55 1.89
CA CYS A 75 42.82 -2.28 1.25
C CYS A 75 44.03 -3.14 1.65
N GLY A 76 43.81 -4.46 1.86
CA GLY A 76 44.88 -5.47 1.81
C GLY A 76 45.78 -5.58 3.06
N GLY A 77 45.39 -4.94 4.17
CA GLY A 77 45.96 -5.11 5.49
C GLY A 77 44.96 -4.72 6.59
N THR A 78 45.11 -5.24 7.79
CA THR A 78 44.37 -4.82 8.99
C THR A 78 45.10 -3.64 9.61
N PHE A 79 44.57 -2.42 9.46
CA PHE A 79 45.14 -1.22 10.07
C PHE A 79 44.11 -0.66 11.06
N GLU A 80 44.53 -0.41 12.29
CA GLU A 80 43.70 0.17 13.36
C GLU A 80 43.62 1.71 13.19
N GLY A 81 42.72 2.39 13.90
CA GLY A 81 42.74 3.85 14.08
C GLY A 81 42.07 4.72 13.01
N TYR A 82 41.33 4.13 12.06
CA TYR A 82 40.51 4.88 11.10
C TYR A 82 39.05 4.46 11.20
N ALA A 83 38.14 5.43 11.23
CA ALA A 83 36.70 5.23 11.20
C ALA A 83 36.05 6.41 10.47
N ASN A 84 34.85 6.18 9.94
CA ASN A 84 33.93 7.24 9.53
C ASN A 84 32.73 7.17 10.47
N LYS A 85 31.85 8.19 10.45
CA LYS A 85 30.53 8.17 11.08
C LYS A 85 30.56 8.08 12.61
N TYR A 86 31.37 8.88 13.28
CA TYR A 86 31.38 8.89 14.74
C TYR A 86 31.54 10.30 15.30
N ASN A 87 30.99 10.50 16.49
CA ASN A 87 31.01 11.74 17.24
C ASN A 87 31.01 11.37 18.72
N GLU A 88 32.17 11.46 19.35
CA GLU A 88 32.38 10.94 20.69
C GLU A 88 33.24 11.87 21.53
N PHE A 89 32.96 11.89 22.82
CA PHE A 89 33.69 12.66 23.81
C PHE A 89 34.57 11.78 24.70
N LEU A 90 35.72 12.31 25.10
CA LEU A 90 36.40 11.91 26.33
C LEU A 90 36.17 12.99 27.36
N ASP A 91 35.48 12.65 28.43
CA ASP A 91 34.99 13.59 29.42
C ASP A 91 35.79 13.53 30.73
N TRP A 92 36.02 14.69 31.34
CA TRP A 92 36.78 14.86 32.57
C TRP A 92 36.21 15.96 33.46
N TRP A 93 36.26 15.69 34.77
CA TRP A 93 35.81 16.60 35.82
C TRP A 93 36.91 16.81 36.85
N GLY A 94 37.09 18.06 37.30
CA GLY A 94 38.01 18.41 38.38
C GLY A 94 37.45 19.49 39.29
N THR A 95 37.83 19.46 40.56
CA THR A 95 37.33 20.40 41.57
C THR A 95 38.36 21.48 41.88
N VAL A 96 37.97 22.76 41.84
CA VAL A 96 38.86 23.85 42.26
C VAL A 96 38.98 23.92 43.78
N LEU A 97 40.14 24.35 44.28
CA LEU A 97 40.39 24.41 45.73
C LEU A 97 39.66 25.56 46.41
N ASP A 98 39.51 26.69 45.71
CA ASP A 98 38.81 27.88 46.18
C ASP A 98 37.87 28.42 45.08
N PRO A 99 36.56 28.09 45.09
CA PRO A 99 35.62 28.56 44.08
C PRO A 99 35.35 30.08 44.14
N GLU A 100 35.78 30.78 45.19
CA GLU A 100 35.67 32.24 45.29
C GLU A 100 36.81 32.96 44.56
N ALA A 101 37.85 32.26 44.11
CA ALA A 101 38.95 32.80 43.30
C ALA A 101 38.76 32.45 41.81
N GLY A 102 39.23 33.31 40.91
CA GLY A 102 39.36 32.93 39.49
C GLY A 102 40.51 31.94 39.29
N THR A 103 40.39 31.04 38.31
CA THR A 103 41.36 29.97 38.05
C THR A 103 41.82 30.02 36.60
N LEU A 104 43.14 29.98 36.39
CA LEU A 104 43.70 29.67 35.08
C LEU A 104 43.90 28.15 35.01
N ILE A 105 43.22 27.51 34.08
CA ILE A 105 43.43 26.09 33.78
C ILE A 105 44.41 25.99 32.62
N THR A 106 45.39 25.11 32.74
CA THR A 106 46.26 24.73 31.63
C THR A 106 46.11 23.24 31.35
N VAL A 107 45.80 22.88 30.11
CA VAL A 107 45.70 21.49 29.63
C VAL A 107 46.85 21.23 28.67
N ASP A 108 47.73 20.30 29.05
CA ASP A 108 48.88 19.87 28.25
C ASP A 108 48.64 18.45 27.72
N ALA A 109 48.91 18.21 26.44
CA ALA A 109 48.82 16.88 25.84
C ALA A 109 49.76 16.75 24.63
N TYR A 110 50.20 15.52 24.35
CA TYR A 110 50.79 15.16 23.07
C TYR A 110 49.69 14.63 22.15
N ILE A 111 49.60 15.20 20.94
CA ILE A 111 48.60 14.80 19.94
C ILE A 111 49.27 14.35 18.64
N ASN A 112 48.68 13.35 18.00
CA ASN A 112 49.00 12.92 16.63
C ASN A 112 47.67 12.84 15.89
N HIS A 113 47.56 13.42 14.70
CA HIS A 113 46.31 13.43 13.97
C HIS A 113 46.51 13.46 12.45
N ASP A 114 45.54 12.89 11.75
CA ASP A 114 45.43 12.78 10.30
C ASP A 114 43.92 12.85 9.96
N THR A 115 43.40 14.07 9.95
CA THR A 115 41.96 14.38 9.85
C THR A 115 41.65 15.07 8.53
N GLU A 116 40.51 14.77 7.90
CA GLU A 116 40.05 15.47 6.70
C GLU A 116 39.78 16.97 6.94
N GLU A 117 40.27 17.82 6.03
CA GLU A 117 40.14 19.27 6.13
C GLU A 117 38.66 19.72 5.99
N ASN A 118 38.13 20.40 7.01
CA ASN A 118 36.75 20.92 7.10
C ASN A 118 35.64 19.88 7.34
N TRP A 119 35.98 18.61 7.59
CA TRP A 119 34.97 17.55 7.75
C TRP A 119 35.21 16.71 9.01
N ASP A 120 36.48 16.47 9.34
CA ASP A 120 36.91 15.74 10.52
C ASP A 120 37.56 16.68 11.55
N TYR A 121 37.34 16.44 12.84
CA TYR A 121 37.79 17.37 13.88
C TYR A 121 38.21 16.74 15.21
N LEU A 122 39.19 17.38 15.85
CA LEU A 122 39.50 17.22 17.27
C LEU A 122 39.46 18.55 18.03
N TYR A 123 38.58 18.66 19.02
CA TYR A 123 38.46 19.84 19.88
C TYR A 123 38.67 19.50 21.35
N LEU A 124 39.30 20.40 22.10
CA LEU A 124 39.10 20.49 23.55
C LEU A 124 37.95 21.46 23.82
N GLN A 125 37.04 21.11 24.70
CA GLN A 125 35.91 21.94 25.06
C GLN A 125 35.87 22.16 26.58
N TYR A 126 35.36 23.32 26.97
CA TYR A 126 35.14 23.72 28.37
C TYR A 126 33.68 24.15 28.54
N GLU A 127 33.05 23.69 29.62
CA GLU A 127 31.69 24.11 30.00
C GLU A 127 31.75 25.28 31.00
N ASP A 128 31.09 26.39 30.69
CA ASP A 128 30.91 27.50 31.63
C ASP A 128 29.75 27.24 32.62
N ALA A 129 29.61 28.06 33.68
CA ALA A 129 28.53 27.86 34.66
C ALA A 129 27.11 28.06 34.09
N ALA A 130 27.00 28.66 32.90
CA ALA A 130 25.73 28.76 32.18
C ALA A 130 25.45 27.53 31.30
N GLY A 131 26.31 26.51 31.35
CA GLY A 131 26.24 25.27 30.56
C GLY A 131 26.57 25.45 29.08
N SER A 132 27.21 26.55 28.71
CA SER A 132 27.66 26.81 27.35
C SER A 132 29.07 26.24 27.13
N MET A 133 29.26 25.59 25.97
CA MET A 133 30.51 24.89 25.63
C MET A 133 31.38 25.76 24.74
N GLU A 134 32.49 26.26 25.28
CA GLU A 134 33.51 26.94 24.49
C GLU A 134 34.45 25.91 23.84
N LYS A 135 34.68 26.05 22.52
CA LYS A 135 35.53 25.14 21.74
C LYS A 135 36.90 25.73 21.51
N PHE A 136 37.93 24.96 21.85
CA PHE A 136 39.33 25.28 21.59
C PHE A 136 39.85 24.34 20.50
N PRO A 137 40.01 24.81 19.25
CA PRO A 137 40.62 24.02 18.18
C PRO A 137 42.07 23.70 18.55
N LEU A 138 42.41 22.42 18.50
CA LEU A 138 43.75 21.95 18.84
C LEU A 138 44.59 21.64 17.61
N ASP A 139 43.94 21.44 16.46
CA ASP A 139 44.55 21.26 15.17
C ASP A 139 44.59 22.59 14.37
N ALA A 140 45.16 22.55 13.18
CA ALA A 140 45.09 23.64 12.21
C ALA A 140 44.01 23.40 11.14
N THR A 141 43.15 22.39 11.31
CA THR A 141 42.25 21.84 10.27
C THR A 141 41.03 22.73 10.03
N THR A 142 40.78 23.69 10.92
CA THR A 142 39.80 24.77 10.69
C THR A 142 40.34 25.89 9.78
N ARG A 143 41.56 25.76 9.22
CA ARG A 143 42.15 26.74 8.29
C ARG A 143 42.27 26.15 6.88
N GLN A 144 41.70 26.85 5.91
CA GLN A 144 41.84 26.52 4.48
C GLN A 144 43.29 26.30 4.06
N GLY A 145 43.57 25.13 3.46
CA GLY A 145 44.73 24.88 2.61
C GLY A 145 45.95 24.25 3.29
N MET A 146 45.77 23.41 4.31
CA MET A 146 46.87 22.61 4.88
C MET A 146 46.51 21.12 4.84
N THR A 147 47.13 20.39 3.91
CA THR A 147 47.15 18.92 3.89
C THR A 147 48.35 18.38 4.66
N GLY A 148 48.15 17.34 5.47
CA GLY A 148 49.20 16.39 5.82
C GLY A 148 49.23 15.93 7.28
N LEU A 149 49.56 14.64 7.46
CA LEU A 149 50.01 14.00 8.69
C LEU A 149 50.78 14.95 9.63
N HIS A 150 50.28 15.11 10.85
CA HIS A 150 50.96 15.81 11.92
C HIS A 150 51.31 14.84 13.07
N SER A 151 52.50 14.23 12.98
CA SER A 151 53.05 13.41 14.07
C SER A 151 53.64 14.26 15.20
N ASN A 152 53.28 13.97 16.45
CA ASN A 152 53.95 14.40 17.68
C ASN A 152 53.90 15.92 17.96
N VAL A 153 52.70 16.48 18.08
CA VAL A 153 52.51 17.89 18.40
C VAL A 153 52.16 18.05 19.88
N PHE A 154 53.03 18.70 20.65
CA PHE A 154 52.69 19.14 22.00
C PHE A 154 51.73 20.33 21.94
N LYS A 155 50.59 20.23 22.63
CA LYS A 155 49.59 21.29 22.74
C LYS A 155 49.41 21.66 24.20
N SER A 156 49.33 22.97 24.44
CA SER A 156 49.04 23.56 25.74
C SER A 156 47.93 24.59 25.54
N VAL A 157 46.78 24.37 26.18
CA VAL A 157 45.62 25.27 26.12
C VAL A 157 45.41 25.89 27.48
N SER A 158 45.33 27.22 27.53
CA SER A 158 45.05 27.95 28.77
C SER A 158 43.65 28.55 28.74
N ILE A 159 42.84 28.26 29.75
CA ILE A 159 41.44 28.64 29.89
C ILE A 159 41.29 29.46 31.18
N SER A 160 40.79 30.69 31.10
CA SER A 160 40.61 31.56 32.27
C SER A 160 39.18 31.51 32.76
N ILE A 161 38.95 30.95 33.94
CA ILE A 161 37.64 30.90 34.58
C ILE A 161 37.53 32.02 35.62
N ALA A 162 36.46 32.81 35.55
CA ALA A 162 36.19 33.85 36.54
C ALA A 162 35.69 33.25 37.86
N SER A 163 35.90 33.97 38.96
CA SER A 163 35.34 33.61 40.27
C SER A 163 33.82 33.43 40.18
N GLY A 164 33.32 32.27 40.62
CA GLY A 164 31.90 31.92 40.61
C GLY A 164 31.33 31.44 39.27
N ASP A 165 32.17 31.22 38.25
CA ASP A 165 31.77 30.74 36.91
C ASP A 165 32.11 29.25 36.69
N TYR A 166 32.19 28.49 37.79
CA TYR A 166 32.41 27.04 37.80
C TYR A 166 31.09 26.27 37.63
N VAL A 167 31.14 25.13 36.96
CA VAL A 167 30.03 24.18 36.90
C VAL A 167 29.80 23.62 38.31
N ASN A 168 28.55 23.36 38.68
CA ASN A 168 28.19 22.77 39.98
C ASN A 168 28.84 23.42 41.22
N VAL A 169 29.06 24.75 41.19
CA VAL A 169 29.65 25.59 42.25
C VAL A 169 31.18 25.60 42.30
N ASP A 170 31.85 24.45 42.18
CA ASP A 170 33.32 24.34 42.31
C ASP A 170 33.98 23.37 41.32
N GLU A 171 33.27 22.96 40.27
CA GLU A 171 33.76 22.01 39.28
C GLU A 171 34.16 22.66 37.96
N VAL A 172 35.17 22.05 37.34
CA VAL A 172 35.64 22.31 35.99
C VAL A 172 35.34 21.07 35.17
N HIS A 173 34.64 21.27 34.05
CA HIS A 173 34.30 20.21 33.12
C HIS A 173 35.05 20.45 31.80
N LEU A 174 35.83 19.45 31.38
CA LEU A 174 36.61 19.46 30.14
C LEU A 174 36.28 18.22 29.34
N ARG A 175 36.12 18.36 28.02
CA ARG A 175 35.94 17.21 27.15
C ARG A 175 36.70 17.32 25.83
N TRP A 176 37.28 16.20 25.39
CA TRP A 176 37.85 16.07 24.05
C TRP A 176 36.78 15.53 23.12
N LEU A 177 36.46 16.26 22.06
CA LEU A 177 35.54 15.82 21.01
C LEU A 177 36.35 15.30 19.83
N ALA A 178 36.12 14.04 19.44
CA ALA A 178 36.51 13.52 18.12
C ALA A 178 35.27 13.32 17.26
N PHE A 179 35.30 13.90 16.05
CA PHE A 179 34.22 13.84 15.07
C PHE A 179 34.77 13.43 13.72
N SER A 180 34.06 12.53 13.03
CA SER A 180 34.27 12.23 11.62
C SER A 180 32.95 12.10 10.86
N ASP A 181 32.95 12.58 9.61
CA ASP A 181 31.76 12.62 8.75
C ASP A 181 31.45 11.26 8.08
N THR A 182 30.55 11.24 7.08
CA THR A 182 30.16 10.01 6.36
C THR A 182 30.99 9.68 5.12
N TYR A 183 31.77 10.61 4.57
CA TYR A 183 32.33 10.55 3.23
C TYR A 183 33.82 10.83 3.23
N VAL A 184 34.63 9.92 2.68
CA VAL A 184 36.07 10.15 2.49
C VAL A 184 36.78 10.43 3.83
N SER A 185 36.97 9.39 4.65
CA SER A 185 38.24 9.42 5.40
C SER A 185 39.36 9.48 4.36
N ASP A 186 40.47 10.12 4.69
CA ASP A 186 41.71 10.15 3.91
C ASP A 186 42.34 8.77 3.61
N LYS A 187 41.56 7.70 3.79
CA LYS A 187 41.82 6.30 3.49
C LYS A 187 40.81 5.69 2.50
N ASP A 188 40.32 6.45 1.52
CA ASP A 188 39.58 5.90 0.37
C ASP A 188 40.46 5.21 -0.70
N CYS A 189 41.73 4.97 -0.38
CA CYS A 189 42.69 4.28 -1.24
C CYS A 189 42.94 4.97 -2.60
N LEU A 190 42.61 6.27 -2.74
CA LEU A 190 42.90 7.06 -3.93
C LEU A 190 44.36 7.52 -4.05
N LEU A 191 45.14 7.50 -2.96
CA LEU A 191 46.56 7.92 -2.94
C LEU A 191 47.48 6.79 -2.49
N TYR A 192 47.82 5.89 -3.41
CA TYR A 192 48.86 4.86 -3.23
C TYR A 192 50.18 5.49 -2.72
N GLY A 193 50.55 5.23 -1.45
CA GLY A 193 51.89 5.51 -0.92
C GLY A 193 51.97 6.37 0.35
N TYR A 194 50.86 6.88 0.87
CA TYR A 194 50.82 7.51 2.20
C TYR A 194 50.02 6.61 3.15
N HIS A 195 50.71 5.89 4.02
CA HIS A 195 50.08 5.21 5.15
C HIS A 195 49.89 6.28 6.23
N GLY A 196 48.66 6.78 6.35
CA GLY A 196 48.28 7.70 7.41
C GLY A 196 48.32 7.04 8.79
N ASN A 197 48.52 7.83 9.84
CA ASN A 197 48.83 7.36 11.20
C ASN A 197 47.59 7.21 12.12
N GLY A 198 46.38 7.12 11.58
CA GLY A 198 45.13 7.10 12.34
C GLY A 198 44.59 8.50 12.57
N HIS A 199 43.27 8.63 12.68
CA HIS A 199 42.56 9.91 12.69
C HIS A 199 43.04 10.85 13.81
N THR A 200 43.06 10.37 15.06
CA THR A 200 43.53 11.17 16.21
C THR A 200 44.00 10.29 17.37
N GLN A 201 45.13 10.66 17.96
CA GLN A 201 45.72 10.04 19.15
C GLN A 201 46.10 11.11 20.18
N LEU A 202 45.94 10.77 21.46
CA LEU A 202 46.25 11.56 22.64
C LEU A 202 47.14 10.75 23.59
N ASP A 203 48.18 11.39 24.11
CA ASP A 203 49.04 10.80 25.14
C ASP A 203 49.57 11.87 26.10
N ASP A 204 50.01 11.44 27.29
CA ASP A 204 50.56 12.28 28.36
C ASP A 204 49.67 13.51 28.67
N VAL A 205 48.38 13.27 28.91
CA VAL A 205 47.41 14.34 29.19
C VAL A 205 47.54 14.81 30.65
N ASN A 206 47.78 16.11 30.83
CA ASN A 206 47.95 16.75 32.13
C ASN A 206 47.05 17.99 32.25
N VAL A 207 46.45 18.19 33.44
CA VAL A 207 45.59 19.34 33.75
C VAL A 207 46.09 20.04 35.02
N TYR A 208 46.33 21.34 34.92
CA TYR A 208 46.87 22.20 35.98
C TYR A 208 45.93 23.35 36.30
N PHE A 209 45.76 23.67 37.58
CA PHE A 209 45.01 24.85 38.05
C PHE A 209 45.97 25.85 38.71
N ASP A 210 45.90 27.13 38.32
CA ASP A 210 46.57 28.25 39.00
C ASP A 210 45.54 29.25 39.54
N GLN A 211 45.46 29.36 40.87
CA GLN A 211 44.63 30.32 41.60
C GLN A 211 45.47 31.43 42.27
N GLY A 212 46.61 31.81 41.68
CA GLY A 212 47.52 32.86 42.18
C GLY A 212 48.69 32.34 43.02
N GLY A 213 49.01 31.06 42.90
CA GLY A 213 50.08 30.36 43.63
C GLY A 213 51.07 29.62 42.73
N GLY A 214 50.88 29.65 41.41
CA GLY A 214 51.55 28.81 40.41
C GLY A 214 50.74 27.55 40.10
N ASP A 215 51.11 26.87 39.02
CA ASP A 215 50.41 25.68 38.52
C ASP A 215 50.39 24.55 39.56
N VAL A 216 49.20 24.18 40.02
CA VAL A 216 48.96 23.01 40.88
C VAL A 216 48.37 21.89 40.03
N PRO A 217 49.05 20.73 39.88
CA PRO A 217 48.49 19.59 39.17
C PRO A 217 47.25 19.06 39.90
N GLN A 218 46.13 18.90 39.19
CA GLN A 218 44.93 18.28 39.73
C GLN A 218 44.93 16.79 39.47
N GLY A 219 45.83 16.07 40.14
CA GLY A 219 45.89 14.60 40.10
C GLY A 219 46.21 13.94 38.74
N LEU A 220 46.31 14.70 37.65
CA LEU A 220 46.32 14.17 36.30
C LEU A 220 47.71 14.15 35.68
N THR A 221 48.31 12.96 35.65
CA THR A 221 49.23 12.57 34.57
C THR A 221 48.72 11.24 34.07
N ASN A 222 47.84 11.27 33.07
CA ASN A 222 47.36 10.03 32.45
C ASN A 222 48.21 9.75 31.21
N THR A 223 49.03 8.71 31.31
CA THR A 223 49.92 8.24 30.25
C THR A 223 49.34 7.01 29.54
N PHE A 224 48.13 6.56 29.89
CA PHE A 224 47.42 5.39 29.35
C PHE A 224 48.15 4.02 29.42
N GLU A 225 49.36 3.97 29.99
CA GLU A 225 50.23 2.77 30.04
C GLU A 225 49.63 1.60 30.83
N ASP A 226 48.83 1.86 31.85
CA ASP A 226 48.15 0.82 32.63
C ASP A 226 46.93 0.22 31.89
N GLY A 227 46.62 0.73 30.69
CA GLY A 227 45.49 0.31 29.88
C GLY A 227 44.14 0.75 30.43
N SER A 228 44.11 1.71 31.35
CA SER A 228 42.90 2.13 32.04
C SER A 228 42.48 3.55 31.64
N GLN A 229 41.16 3.74 31.46
CA GLN A 229 40.53 5.02 31.16
C GLN A 229 40.13 5.78 32.44
N ILE A 230 40.72 5.45 33.60
CA ILE A 230 40.14 5.71 34.95
C ILE A 230 39.74 7.17 35.20
N ASP A 231 40.39 8.13 34.55
CA ASP A 231 40.12 9.57 34.74
C ASP A 231 39.35 10.23 33.58
N TRP A 232 39.27 9.61 32.40
CA TRP A 232 38.57 10.16 31.22
C TRP A 232 37.45 9.21 30.78
N ASN A 233 36.21 9.65 30.90
CA ASN A 233 35.06 8.84 30.56
C ASN A 233 34.75 8.97 29.07
N VAL A 234 34.73 7.86 28.34
CA VAL A 234 34.21 7.86 26.97
C VAL A 234 32.70 8.09 27.03
N ILE A 235 32.23 9.19 26.44
CA ILE A 235 30.81 9.51 26.29
C ILE A 235 30.49 9.52 24.80
N GLN A 236 29.65 8.59 24.38
CA GLN A 236 29.07 8.62 23.04
C GLN A 236 27.92 9.63 23.02
N VAL A 237 27.83 10.46 21.97
CA VAL A 237 26.74 11.42 21.86
C VAL A 237 25.44 10.64 21.62
N PRO A 238 24.42 10.75 22.48
CA PRO A 238 23.13 10.14 22.18
C PRO A 238 22.54 10.84 20.94
N PHE A 239 22.05 10.04 20.00
CA PHE A 239 21.36 10.52 18.81
C PHE A 239 19.84 10.51 19.08
N VAL A 240 19.06 11.22 18.28
CA VAL A 240 17.62 11.34 18.54
C VAL A 240 16.89 10.03 18.27
N GLY A 241 16.08 9.59 19.25
CA GLY A 241 15.18 8.46 19.11
C GLY A 241 15.87 7.12 19.31
N ASP A 242 16.78 7.01 20.26
CA ASP A 242 17.59 5.83 20.59
C ASP A 242 16.86 4.76 21.42
N PHE A 243 15.55 4.91 21.63
CA PHE A 243 14.79 3.94 22.42
C PHE A 243 13.56 3.40 21.70
N ALA A 244 13.54 2.08 21.62
CA ALA A 244 12.35 1.31 21.33
C ALA A 244 11.74 0.90 22.68
N GLU A 245 10.51 1.33 23.00
CA GLU A 245 9.87 1.02 24.28
C GLU A 245 8.50 0.37 24.08
N VAL A 246 8.18 -0.55 25.00
CA VAL A 246 6.84 -1.12 25.13
C VAL A 246 6.12 -0.48 26.31
N TRP A 247 4.95 0.10 26.04
CA TRP A 247 4.12 0.82 26.99
C TRP A 247 2.86 0.02 27.35
N ASP A 248 2.49 0.07 28.62
CA ASP A 248 1.29 -0.55 29.18
C ASP A 248 0.09 0.42 29.33
N ILE A 249 0.29 1.73 29.11
CA ILE A 249 -0.69 2.79 29.41
C ILE A 249 -0.94 3.73 28.22
N LEU A 250 -0.41 3.44 27.03
CA LEU A 250 -0.88 4.18 25.84
C LEU A 250 -2.34 3.80 25.62
N ASN A 251 -3.22 4.81 25.53
CA ASN A 251 -4.60 4.61 25.09
C ASN A 251 -4.55 3.95 23.71
N ASP A 252 -5.56 3.12 23.43
CA ASP A 252 -5.70 2.45 22.15
C ASP A 252 -5.53 3.45 21.00
N VAL A 253 -4.63 3.11 20.08
CA VAL A 253 -4.42 3.87 18.85
C VAL A 253 -5.36 3.40 17.74
N ASP A 254 -6.06 2.26 17.90
CA ASP A 254 -7.20 1.86 17.05
C ASP A 254 -8.40 2.77 17.36
N PRO A 255 -8.82 3.64 16.42
CA PRO A 255 -9.96 4.51 16.63
C PRO A 255 -11.31 3.84 16.33
N CYS A 256 -11.31 2.56 15.96
CA CYS A 256 -12.48 1.82 15.53
C CYS A 256 -12.94 0.73 16.53
N VAL A 257 -12.09 0.32 17.49
CA VAL A 257 -12.36 -0.75 18.48
C VAL A 257 -11.59 -0.43 19.77
N ASP A 258 -12.14 -0.75 20.95
CA ASP A 258 -11.39 -0.72 22.22
C ASP A 258 -10.67 -2.07 22.44
N ASN A 259 -9.33 -2.08 22.59
CA ASN A 259 -8.54 -3.27 22.96
C ASN A 259 -7.43 -2.99 24.01
N VAL A 260 -6.89 -4.05 24.61
CA VAL A 260 -5.97 -4.05 25.78
C VAL A 260 -4.58 -4.67 25.47
N THR A 261 -4.13 -4.65 24.22
CA THR A 261 -2.79 -5.15 23.84
C THR A 261 -1.68 -4.14 24.21
N PRO A 262 -0.44 -4.60 24.47
CA PRO A 262 0.69 -3.68 24.70
C PRO A 262 0.95 -2.84 23.46
N GLN A 263 1.15 -1.55 23.71
CA GLN A 263 1.41 -0.54 22.69
C GLN A 263 2.92 -0.33 22.62
N MET A 264 3.50 -0.29 21.43
CA MET A 264 4.94 -0.15 21.24
C MET A 264 5.23 1.17 20.55
N ALA A 265 6.27 1.87 20.97
CA ALA A 265 6.62 3.17 20.43
C ALA A 265 8.13 3.29 20.31
N PHE A 266 8.58 4.01 19.29
CA PHE A 266 9.95 4.49 19.21
C PHE A 266 9.98 5.93 19.76
N ILE A 267 10.72 6.16 20.84
CA ILE A 267 10.73 7.41 21.58
C ILE A 267 12.16 7.82 21.99
N ASP A 268 12.26 9.03 22.52
CA ASP A 268 13.44 9.54 23.23
C ASP A 268 13.05 9.73 24.70
N TYR A 269 13.79 9.13 25.65
CA TYR A 269 13.51 9.24 27.09
C TYR A 269 13.97 10.55 27.73
N GLY A 270 14.32 11.57 26.95
CA GLY A 270 14.47 12.93 27.47
C GLY A 270 15.50 13.02 28.59
N GLN A 271 16.75 12.64 28.29
CA GLN A 271 17.86 13.01 29.17
C GLN A 271 17.84 14.55 29.39
N ILE A 272 17.98 14.97 30.65
CA ILE A 272 17.80 16.37 31.08
C ILE A 272 18.71 17.27 30.24
N PRO A 273 18.20 18.20 29.43
CA PRO A 273 19.02 19.05 28.58
C PRO A 273 20.11 19.79 29.36
N GLY A 274 21.30 19.80 28.79
CA GLY A 274 22.32 20.79 29.03
C GLY A 274 21.82 22.03 28.33
N VAL A 275 21.86 23.15 29.05
CA VAL A 275 21.19 24.39 28.72
C VAL A 275 21.76 25.03 27.43
N GLY A 276 21.31 24.53 26.28
CA GLY A 276 21.52 25.13 24.97
C GLY A 276 20.58 26.30 24.69
N PRO A 277 20.89 27.18 23.72
CA PRO A 277 20.35 28.55 23.64
C PRO A 277 18.95 28.69 23.00
N SER A 278 18.14 27.63 22.91
CA SER A 278 16.82 27.70 22.23
C SER A 278 15.67 27.84 23.24
N SER A 279 14.79 28.83 23.04
CA SER A 279 13.74 29.20 23.98
C SER A 279 12.40 28.47 23.82
N ASN A 280 12.31 27.43 22.99
CA ASN A 280 11.05 26.73 22.69
C ASN A 280 11.17 25.25 23.07
N LEU A 281 10.78 24.93 24.31
CA LEU A 281 11.12 23.68 25.00
C LEU A 281 9.87 22.93 25.52
N GLU A 282 8.73 23.02 24.81
CA GLU A 282 7.52 22.28 25.16
C GLU A 282 6.74 21.88 23.90
N TRP A 283 6.96 20.66 23.40
CA TRP A 283 6.05 20.02 22.45
C TRP A 283 5.43 18.79 23.15
N PRO A 284 4.11 18.79 23.42
CA PRO A 284 3.45 17.74 24.19
C PRO A 284 3.06 16.58 23.28
N TYR A 285 4.00 15.67 22.99
CA TYR A 285 3.73 14.41 22.29
C TYR A 285 4.38 13.24 23.02
N GLY A 286 3.70 12.09 23.06
CA GLY A 286 4.03 10.95 23.90
C GLY A 286 3.33 10.97 25.27
N PRO A 287 3.26 9.83 25.99
CA PRO A 287 2.49 9.67 27.22
C PRO A 287 3.00 10.53 28.38
N GLU A 288 4.26 10.98 28.33
CA GLU A 288 4.86 11.85 29.35
C GLU A 288 5.16 13.29 28.89
N GLY A 289 4.77 13.66 27.66
CA GLY A 289 4.68 15.05 27.21
C GLY A 289 5.99 15.84 27.10
N HIS A 290 7.15 15.19 27.14
CA HIS A 290 8.45 15.86 26.98
C HIS A 290 9.30 15.15 25.93
N VAL A 291 9.43 15.77 24.76
CA VAL A 291 10.50 15.47 23.81
C VAL A 291 11.47 16.65 23.88
N THR A 292 12.70 16.41 24.32
CA THR A 292 13.70 17.47 24.52
C THR A 292 14.92 17.31 23.63
N ASN A 293 15.54 18.44 23.33
CA ASN A 293 16.73 18.59 22.51
C ASN A 293 17.95 18.83 23.42
N TYR A 294 19.07 18.12 23.23
CA TYR A 294 20.35 18.49 23.87
C TYR A 294 21.23 19.40 22.99
N THR A 295 21.25 19.26 21.66
CA THR A 295 21.53 20.33 20.69
C THR A 295 20.97 19.93 19.31
N TYR A 296 20.21 20.82 18.65
CA TYR A 296 19.53 20.68 17.34
C TYR A 296 18.37 19.68 17.15
N GLY A 297 18.14 18.67 18.00
CA GLY A 297 17.17 17.61 17.67
C GLY A 297 17.52 16.95 16.33
N VAL A 298 16.56 16.29 15.66
CA VAL A 298 16.81 15.77 14.29
C VAL A 298 17.09 16.91 13.28
N ALA A 299 16.91 18.17 13.71
CA ALA A 299 17.07 19.39 12.94
C ALA A 299 18.45 20.03 13.10
N GLY A 300 19.50 19.44 12.50
CA GLY A 300 20.81 20.09 12.40
C GLY A 300 22.01 19.19 12.68
N VAL A 301 21.78 17.92 13.03
CA VAL A 301 22.83 16.90 12.97
C VAL A 301 22.79 16.27 11.58
N ILE A 302 23.72 16.72 10.75
CA ILE A 302 23.98 16.09 9.47
C ILE A 302 24.47 14.66 9.76
N ASP A 303 24.03 13.68 8.98
CA ASP A 303 24.72 12.38 8.86
C ASP A 303 24.42 11.19 9.80
N TYR A 304 23.37 11.23 10.64
CA TYR A 304 22.94 10.05 11.42
C TYR A 304 21.75 9.30 10.82
N ARG A 305 21.74 7.97 11.04
CA ARG A 305 20.63 7.06 10.72
C ARG A 305 19.93 6.66 12.01
N LEU A 306 18.61 6.57 11.95
CA LEU A 306 17.80 5.87 12.93
C LEU A 306 17.67 4.42 12.48
N ASP A 307 18.06 3.46 13.32
CA ASP A 307 17.94 2.03 13.09
C ASP A 307 17.62 1.34 14.43
N ASN A 308 16.34 1.14 14.74
CA ASN A 308 15.91 0.52 15.99
C ASN A 308 14.99 -0.66 15.73
N ALA A 309 14.92 -1.57 16.71
CA ALA A 309 14.05 -2.74 16.67
C ALA A 309 13.42 -3.06 18.03
N ILE A 310 12.19 -3.56 18.00
CA ILE A 310 11.52 -4.21 19.13
C ILE A 310 11.29 -5.66 18.76
N TRP A 311 11.87 -6.58 19.53
CA TRP A 311 11.79 -8.01 19.28
C TRP A 311 10.80 -8.66 20.23
N SER A 312 9.94 -9.51 19.69
CA SER A 312 9.02 -10.30 20.51
C SER A 312 9.78 -11.21 21.46
N PRO A 313 9.15 -11.71 22.53
CA PRO A 313 9.63 -12.90 23.21
C PRO A 313 9.86 -14.04 22.21
N VAL A 314 10.74 -14.97 22.56
CA VAL A 314 10.86 -16.22 21.81
C VAL A 314 9.58 -17.04 22.00
N LEU A 315 8.82 -17.18 20.92
CA LEU A 315 7.54 -17.87 20.90
C LEU A 315 7.75 -19.37 20.75
N ASP A 316 7.07 -20.16 21.58
CA ASP A 316 6.90 -21.60 21.35
C ASP A 316 5.84 -21.82 20.28
N ILE A 317 6.25 -22.42 19.17
CA ILE A 317 5.35 -22.82 18.08
C ILE A 317 5.36 -24.34 17.94
N ASP A 318 4.22 -24.88 17.54
CA ASP A 318 4.08 -26.31 17.32
C ASP A 318 4.78 -26.69 16.00
N PRO A 319 5.80 -27.57 16.00
CA PRO A 319 6.49 -27.98 14.78
C PRO A 319 5.59 -28.70 13.78
N ASP A 320 4.42 -29.19 14.22
CA ASP A 320 3.41 -29.81 13.38
C ASP A 320 2.42 -28.76 12.80
N THR A 321 2.46 -27.50 13.28
CA THR A 321 1.75 -26.38 12.65
C THR A 321 2.62 -25.79 11.53
N ALA A 322 2.22 -26.04 10.29
CA ALA A 322 2.96 -25.55 9.13
C ALA A 322 2.50 -24.17 8.63
N GLY A 323 1.54 -23.51 9.28
CA GLY A 323 0.96 -22.22 8.85
C GLY A 323 1.10 -21.13 9.90
N HIS A 324 1.50 -19.93 9.46
CA HIS A 324 1.82 -18.82 10.36
C HIS A 324 1.38 -17.47 9.77
N GLU A 325 0.81 -16.62 10.62
CA GLU A 325 0.37 -15.26 10.27
C GLU A 325 0.78 -14.31 11.40
N ILE A 326 1.27 -13.13 11.03
CA ILE A 326 1.49 -12.02 11.97
C ILE A 326 0.45 -10.93 11.74
N ARG A 327 0.01 -10.30 12.81
CA ARG A 327 -0.90 -9.15 12.78
C ARG A 327 -0.39 -8.06 13.70
N PHE A 328 -0.54 -6.82 13.27
CA PHE A 328 -0.27 -5.64 14.08
C PHE A 328 -0.93 -4.43 13.42
N GLY A 329 -1.43 -3.49 14.21
CA GLY A 329 -1.70 -2.15 13.70
C GLY A 329 -0.45 -1.28 13.85
N VAL A 330 -0.40 -0.20 13.07
CA VAL A 330 0.69 0.75 13.08
C VAL A 330 0.16 2.15 12.82
N TYR A 331 0.36 3.07 13.77
CA TYR A 331 0.10 4.49 13.58
C TYR A 331 1.37 5.22 13.16
N ARG A 332 1.33 5.81 11.98
CA ARG A 332 2.39 6.67 11.43
C ARG A 332 2.04 8.10 11.85
N HIS A 333 2.96 8.87 12.42
CA HIS A 333 2.64 10.21 12.96
C HIS A 333 3.51 11.35 12.40
N PHE A 334 4.49 11.07 11.55
CA PHE A 334 5.46 12.09 11.13
C PHE A 334 5.30 12.47 9.66
N ASP A 335 5.28 13.78 9.36
CA ASP A 335 5.14 14.30 7.99
C ASP A 335 6.52 14.66 7.38
N LEU A 336 7.04 13.80 6.49
CA LEU A 336 8.30 13.91 5.74
C LEU A 336 8.03 14.24 4.26
N THR A 337 7.49 15.42 3.99
CA THR A 337 7.14 15.83 2.60
C THR A 337 8.34 16.10 1.68
N SER A 338 9.60 16.00 2.12
CA SER A 338 10.73 16.47 1.30
C SER A 338 12.05 15.70 1.45
N MET A 339 12.09 14.46 0.96
CA MET A 339 13.30 13.75 0.47
C MET A 339 14.03 12.73 1.38
N ALA A 340 13.51 12.35 2.55
CA ALA A 340 14.07 11.23 3.32
C ALA A 340 13.01 10.54 4.18
N GLY A 341 12.42 9.44 3.71
CA GLY A 341 11.40 8.70 4.45
C GLY A 341 11.96 7.99 5.70
N GLN A 342 11.18 7.96 6.77
CA GLN A 342 11.29 6.93 7.81
C GLN A 342 10.50 5.71 7.36
N PHE A 343 11.08 4.53 7.54
CA PHE A 343 10.48 3.27 7.11
C PHE A 343 10.29 2.40 8.32
N TYR A 344 9.13 1.77 8.41
CA TYR A 344 8.99 0.62 9.27
C TYR A 344 9.15 -0.67 8.49
N THR A 345 9.76 -1.65 9.14
CA THR A 345 9.82 -3.01 8.63
C THR A 345 9.37 -3.98 9.70
N TRP A 346 8.91 -5.14 9.26
CA TRP A 346 8.67 -6.28 10.12
C TRP A 346 9.58 -7.40 9.64
N ASN A 347 10.14 -8.16 10.57
CA ASN A 347 10.94 -9.33 10.25
C ASN A 347 10.50 -10.51 11.10
N ILE A 348 10.73 -11.70 10.56
CA ILE A 348 10.56 -12.93 11.33
C ILE A 348 11.81 -13.79 11.26
N ARG A 349 12.03 -14.59 12.30
CA ARG A 349 13.02 -15.67 12.32
C ARG A 349 12.46 -16.87 13.06
N SER A 350 13.02 -18.03 12.75
CA SER A 350 12.57 -19.31 13.32
C SER A 350 13.74 -20.23 13.64
N SER A 351 13.51 -21.20 14.51
CA SER A 351 14.51 -22.21 14.89
C SER A 351 13.86 -23.59 15.08
N THR A 352 14.48 -24.61 14.49
CA THR A 352 14.06 -26.01 14.57
C THR A 352 14.64 -26.76 15.78
N ASP A 353 15.72 -26.25 16.37
CA ASP A 353 16.36 -26.82 17.55
C ASP A 353 16.28 -25.90 18.79
N GLY A 354 15.79 -24.67 18.62
CA GLY A 354 15.69 -23.64 19.65
C GLY A 354 17.01 -22.90 19.93
N PHE A 355 18.09 -23.22 19.21
CA PHE A 355 19.43 -22.67 19.42
C PHE A 355 19.96 -21.97 18.16
N ILE A 356 19.84 -22.60 17.00
CA ILE A 356 20.28 -22.07 15.71
C ILE A 356 19.08 -21.41 15.03
N TRP A 357 19.18 -20.10 14.84
CA TRP A 357 18.13 -19.30 14.22
C TRP A 357 18.40 -19.09 12.73
N THR A 358 17.32 -19.02 11.94
CA THR A 358 17.43 -18.46 10.59
C THR A 358 17.87 -16.98 10.65
N PRO A 359 18.48 -16.46 9.56
CA PRO A 359 18.53 -15.01 9.37
C PRO A 359 17.13 -14.41 9.50
N TRP A 360 17.04 -13.15 9.89
CA TRP A 360 15.81 -12.37 9.80
C TRP A 360 15.34 -12.32 8.34
N ARG A 361 14.06 -12.59 8.11
CA ARG A 361 13.41 -12.62 6.79
C ARG A 361 12.19 -11.71 6.78
N ASN A 362 11.92 -11.10 5.63
CA ASN A 362 10.77 -10.24 5.37
C ASN A 362 10.44 -10.25 3.86
N ARG A 363 9.32 -9.64 3.44
CA ARG A 363 8.95 -9.49 2.01
C ARG A 363 9.13 -8.06 1.45
N GLN A 364 10.06 -7.32 2.04
CA GLN A 364 10.50 -5.97 1.67
C GLN A 364 9.42 -4.86 1.67
N PHE A 365 9.64 -3.90 2.58
CA PHE A 365 9.25 -2.48 2.65
C PHE A 365 7.76 -2.08 2.64
N VAL A 366 7.33 -1.42 3.73
CA VAL A 366 6.08 -0.63 3.74
C VAL A 366 6.40 0.85 3.52
N TYR A 367 5.68 1.45 2.57
CA TYR A 367 5.86 2.81 2.08
C TYR A 367 5.21 3.87 2.99
N TYR A 368 5.75 5.08 2.89
CA TYR A 368 5.43 6.27 3.67
C TYR A 368 4.14 6.98 3.19
N GLY A 369 3.38 7.57 4.12
CA GLY A 369 2.19 8.38 3.86
C GLY A 369 1.93 9.28 5.06
N GLY A 370 0.93 10.16 4.98
CA GLY A 370 0.56 11.05 6.09
C GLY A 370 0.14 10.31 7.36
N PRO A 371 -0.18 11.05 8.45
CA PRO A 371 -0.56 10.43 9.71
C PRO A 371 -1.79 9.55 9.56
N ASP A 372 -1.61 8.24 9.71
CA ASP A 372 -2.63 7.24 9.41
C ASP A 372 -2.33 5.94 10.18
N TYR A 373 -3.38 5.18 10.48
CA TYR A 373 -3.28 3.91 11.18
C TYR A 373 -3.72 2.75 10.29
N ILE A 374 -2.80 1.80 10.13
CA ILE A 374 -2.91 0.70 9.18
C ILE A 374 -2.91 -0.61 9.94
N ARG A 375 -3.88 -1.48 9.66
CA ARG A 375 -3.85 -2.87 10.14
C ARG A 375 -3.11 -3.76 9.15
N ASN A 376 -1.99 -4.32 9.60
CA ASN A 376 -1.14 -5.22 8.83
C ASN A 376 -1.45 -6.66 9.19
N HIS A 377 -1.79 -7.47 8.19
CA HIS A 377 -1.96 -8.91 8.30
C HIS A 377 -1.04 -9.57 7.28
N GLN A 378 -0.05 -10.31 7.73
CA GLN A 378 0.94 -10.93 6.85
C GLN A 378 0.95 -12.43 7.10
N ASP A 379 0.54 -13.22 6.09
CA ASP A 379 0.86 -14.64 6.08
C ASP A 379 2.38 -14.74 5.97
N VAL A 380 3.05 -15.37 6.93
CA VAL A 380 4.52 -15.51 6.97
C VAL A 380 4.93 -16.98 6.86
N THR A 381 4.03 -17.82 6.37
CA THR A 381 4.19 -19.27 6.34
C THR A 381 5.44 -19.70 5.56
N ASP A 382 5.66 -19.17 4.36
CA ASP A 382 6.87 -19.42 3.55
C ASP A 382 8.17 -18.87 4.16
N LEU A 383 8.07 -17.96 5.13
CA LEU A 383 9.24 -17.38 5.80
C LEU A 383 9.69 -18.20 7.01
N VAL A 384 8.81 -19.01 7.61
CA VAL A 384 9.10 -19.88 8.76
C VAL A 384 9.71 -21.20 8.29
N THR A 385 10.79 -21.64 8.94
CA THR A 385 11.42 -22.92 8.61
C THR A 385 10.50 -24.08 8.96
N PRO A 386 10.27 -25.04 8.05
CA PRO A 386 9.49 -26.23 8.36
C PRO A 386 10.00 -26.94 9.62
N GLY A 387 9.10 -27.14 10.60
CA GLY A 387 9.42 -27.85 11.85
C GLY A 387 10.09 -26.98 12.89
N ALA A 388 10.03 -25.67 12.69
CA ALA A 388 10.42 -24.73 13.73
C ALA A 388 9.61 -25.00 14.99
N ILE A 389 10.31 -25.10 16.12
CA ILE A 389 9.72 -25.19 17.45
C ILE A 389 9.72 -23.83 18.14
N LYS A 390 10.51 -22.88 17.62
CA LYS A 390 10.60 -21.50 18.09
C LYS A 390 10.43 -20.52 16.93
N ALA A 391 9.75 -19.41 17.19
CA ALA A 391 9.66 -18.27 16.29
C ALA A 391 9.88 -16.96 17.06
N GLN A 392 10.24 -15.91 16.34
CA GLN A 392 10.36 -14.56 16.87
C GLN A 392 10.09 -13.55 15.76
N MET A 393 9.47 -12.42 16.10
CA MET A 393 9.28 -11.29 15.19
C MET A 393 10.06 -10.07 15.68
N SER A 394 10.46 -9.20 14.75
CA SER A 394 10.91 -7.83 15.04
C SER A 394 10.03 -6.82 14.31
N LEU A 395 9.76 -5.72 14.98
CA LEU A 395 9.21 -4.49 14.40
C LEU A 395 10.32 -3.46 14.45
N GLU A 396 10.66 -2.86 13.31
CA GLU A 396 11.86 -2.04 13.16
C GLU A 396 11.54 -0.71 12.52
N VAL A 397 12.34 0.31 12.83
CA VAL A 397 12.32 1.61 12.18
C VAL A 397 13.71 1.92 11.67
N THR A 398 13.80 2.24 10.38
CA THR A 398 15.05 2.57 9.70
C THR A 398 14.91 3.85 8.87
N THR A 399 16.01 4.60 8.75
CA THR A 399 16.15 5.69 7.76
C THR A 399 17.25 5.34 6.75
N PRO A 400 16.95 5.18 5.45
CA PRO A 400 17.92 4.74 4.45
C PRO A 400 18.94 5.82 4.07
N TRP A 401 18.68 7.10 4.37
CA TRP A 401 19.53 8.25 4.04
C TRP A 401 19.95 9.02 5.29
N THR A 402 21.05 9.78 5.16
CA THR A 402 21.47 10.72 6.20
C THR A 402 20.39 11.78 6.39
N ALA A 403 20.08 12.04 7.66
CA ALA A 403 19.03 12.91 8.14
C ALA A 403 19.20 14.40 7.79
N TYR A 404 19.34 14.75 6.51
CA TYR A 404 19.28 16.15 6.09
C TYR A 404 17.82 16.62 6.21
N ILE A 405 17.56 17.50 7.18
CA ILE A 405 16.37 18.36 7.24
C ILE A 405 15.14 17.68 7.87
N PHE A 406 15.16 17.51 9.19
CA PHE A 406 13.92 17.35 9.94
C PHE A 406 13.47 18.71 10.46
N GLY A 407 12.22 19.11 10.17
CA GLY A 407 11.61 20.35 10.66
C GLY A 407 10.87 20.21 12.00
N GLY A 408 10.94 19.04 12.65
CA GLY A 408 10.19 18.68 13.85
C GLY A 408 10.73 17.41 14.53
N SER A 409 10.34 17.16 15.78
CA SER A 409 10.93 16.14 16.66
C SER A 409 10.12 14.83 16.79
N THR A 410 10.86 13.73 17.02
CA THR A 410 10.56 12.31 17.30
C THR A 410 10.13 11.40 16.14
N PRO A 411 10.84 10.28 15.89
CA PRO A 411 10.43 9.25 14.94
C PRO A 411 9.10 8.57 15.29
N ALA A 412 8.28 8.34 14.27
CA ALA A 412 7.07 7.51 14.31
C ALA A 412 7.37 6.22 13.56
N PRO A 413 7.02 5.05 14.09
CA PRO A 413 5.62 4.79 14.39
C PRO A 413 5.32 4.12 15.74
N TYR A 414 4.04 4.12 16.09
CA TYR A 414 3.46 3.34 17.18
C TYR A 414 2.86 2.05 16.63
N TYR A 415 2.97 0.94 17.36
CA TYR A 415 2.39 -0.35 17.00
C TYR A 415 1.47 -0.84 18.10
N ASP A 416 0.41 -1.51 17.69
CA ASP A 416 -0.61 -2.11 18.53
C ASP A 416 -1.10 -3.44 17.95
N ASP A 417 -1.99 -4.13 18.68
CA ASP A 417 -2.60 -5.39 18.25
C ASP A 417 -1.61 -6.46 17.74
N VAL A 418 -0.36 -6.38 18.23
CA VAL A 418 0.73 -7.24 17.77
C VAL A 418 0.46 -8.67 18.22
N SER A 419 0.30 -9.58 17.26
CA SER A 419 -0.02 -10.97 17.52
C SER A 419 0.59 -11.91 16.48
N TRP A 420 0.91 -13.13 16.94
CA TRP A 420 1.35 -14.24 16.10
C TRP A 420 0.28 -15.33 16.14
N HIS A 421 -0.12 -15.84 14.97
CA HIS A 421 -1.12 -16.89 14.82
C HIS A 421 -0.47 -18.07 14.13
N SER A 422 -0.46 -19.22 14.79
CA SER A 422 -0.10 -20.50 14.17
C SER A 422 -1.36 -21.32 13.91
N TYR A 423 -1.39 -22.07 12.81
CA TYR A 423 -2.53 -22.90 12.45
C TYR A 423 -2.09 -24.12 11.63
N GLY A 424 -2.93 -25.16 11.60
CA GLY A 424 -2.68 -26.34 10.79
C GLY A 424 -2.71 -25.98 9.30
N TYR A 425 -1.62 -26.28 8.59
CA TYR A 425 -1.46 -26.01 7.16
C TYR A 425 -1.20 -27.31 6.42
N SER A 426 -2.02 -27.58 5.40
CA SER A 426 -1.94 -28.81 4.63
C SER A 426 -1.40 -28.49 3.25
N GLY A 427 -0.19 -28.95 2.94
CA GLY A 427 0.42 -28.78 1.62
C GLY A 427 1.43 -27.63 1.50
N PRO A 428 1.82 -27.27 0.27
CA PRO A 428 2.65 -26.09 -0.02
C PRO A 428 1.94 -24.76 0.28
N ALA A 429 2.71 -23.74 0.66
CA ALA A 429 2.23 -22.39 0.90
C ALA A 429 2.32 -21.49 -0.32
N PHE A 430 1.46 -20.47 -0.39
CA PHE A 430 1.37 -19.50 -1.48
C PHE A 430 1.41 -18.06 -0.95
N ALA A 431 2.11 -17.16 -1.64
CA ALA A 431 2.09 -15.72 -1.39
C ALA A 431 2.17 -14.93 -2.71
N TYR A 432 1.49 -13.79 -2.81
CA TYR A 432 1.43 -12.97 -4.03
C TYR A 432 1.30 -11.48 -3.70
N ARG A 433 1.53 -10.62 -4.70
CA ARG A 433 1.19 -9.20 -4.66
C ARG A 433 0.08 -8.95 -5.68
N GLU A 434 -0.97 -8.20 -5.31
CA GLU A 434 -2.16 -8.00 -6.17
C GLU A 434 -1.80 -7.46 -7.56
N PHE A 435 -0.84 -6.53 -7.65
CA PHE A 435 -0.41 -5.94 -8.92
C PHE A 435 0.42 -6.89 -9.81
N GLU A 436 0.82 -8.07 -9.31
CA GLU A 436 1.48 -9.12 -10.09
C GLU A 436 0.50 -10.15 -10.67
N LEU A 437 -0.79 -10.01 -10.36
CA LEU A 437 -1.88 -10.83 -10.88
C LEU A 437 -2.49 -10.24 -12.14
N ALA A 438 -3.30 -11.05 -12.82
CA ALA A 438 -4.07 -10.66 -14.02
C ALA A 438 -5.00 -9.46 -13.78
N GLN A 439 -5.14 -8.59 -14.77
CA GLN A 439 -5.95 -7.36 -14.78
C GLN A 439 -6.91 -7.45 -15.94
N ASP A 440 -8.05 -6.79 -15.80
CA ASP A 440 -8.99 -6.59 -16.90
C ASP A 440 -8.35 -5.75 -18.01
N ASN A 441 -8.67 -6.02 -19.28
CA ASN A 441 -8.01 -5.34 -20.40
C ASN A 441 -8.92 -5.17 -21.63
N PHE A 442 -8.49 -4.31 -22.55
CA PHE A 442 -9.16 -3.95 -23.80
C PHE A 442 -8.41 -4.47 -25.04
N PRO A 443 -9.08 -4.56 -26.20
CA PRO A 443 -8.51 -5.23 -27.37
C PRO A 443 -7.48 -4.38 -28.12
N HIS A 444 -6.56 -5.07 -28.78
CA HIS A 444 -5.57 -4.48 -29.70
C HIS A 444 -5.98 -4.64 -31.17
N ASP A 445 -5.42 -3.81 -32.06
CA ASP A 445 -5.48 -4.00 -33.52
C ASP A 445 -4.24 -4.80 -33.96
N ALA A 446 -4.46 -5.79 -34.84
CA ALA A 446 -3.46 -6.64 -35.51
C ALA A 446 -2.24 -5.92 -36.13
N ALA A 447 -2.30 -4.60 -36.35
CA ALA A 447 -1.10 -3.81 -36.67
C ALA A 447 -0.07 -3.71 -35.54
N ARG A 448 -0.31 -4.33 -34.36
CA ARG A 448 0.59 -4.49 -33.19
C ARG A 448 1.06 -3.19 -32.55
N VAL A 449 0.41 -2.06 -32.85
CA VAL A 449 0.84 -0.72 -32.38
C VAL A 449 -0.32 0.11 -31.82
N ARG A 450 -1.58 -0.34 -31.92
CA ARG A 450 -2.75 0.46 -31.50
C ARG A 450 -3.80 -0.38 -30.80
N ARG A 451 -4.26 0.09 -29.63
CA ARG A 451 -5.44 -0.40 -28.89
C ARG A 451 -6.72 0.12 -29.53
N THR A 452 -7.13 -0.42 -30.67
CA THR A 452 -8.33 0.05 -31.38
C THR A 452 -9.13 -1.12 -31.91
N MET A 453 -10.45 -1.09 -31.75
CA MET A 453 -11.32 -2.18 -32.17
C MET A 453 -11.53 -2.19 -33.68
N ASN A 454 -11.32 -3.33 -34.32
CA ASN A 454 -11.59 -3.55 -35.74
C ASN A 454 -12.90 -4.33 -35.95
N TRP A 455 -14.03 -3.62 -35.88
CA TRP A 455 -15.35 -4.21 -36.14
C TRP A 455 -15.52 -4.81 -37.56
N GLY A 456 -14.63 -4.46 -38.50
CA GLY A 456 -14.60 -5.05 -39.84
C GLY A 456 -13.92 -6.41 -39.91
N ALA A 457 -13.16 -6.78 -38.88
CA ALA A 457 -12.48 -8.06 -38.74
C ALA A 457 -12.38 -8.43 -37.25
N LEU A 458 -13.46 -9.02 -36.71
CA LEU A 458 -13.55 -9.38 -35.29
C LEU A 458 -12.44 -10.35 -34.83
N GLY A 459 -11.91 -11.19 -35.73
CA GLY A 459 -10.77 -12.05 -35.43
C GLY A 459 -9.46 -11.31 -35.12
N ASP A 460 -9.37 -10.02 -35.46
CA ASP A 460 -8.21 -9.16 -35.15
C ASP A 460 -8.37 -8.43 -33.81
N MET A 461 -9.42 -8.71 -33.03
CA MET A 461 -9.75 -8.02 -31.77
C MET A 461 -9.40 -8.87 -30.55
N ASP A 462 -8.15 -9.33 -30.43
CA ASP A 462 -7.69 -10.05 -29.24
C ASP A 462 -7.41 -9.11 -28.06
N VAL A 463 -7.58 -9.62 -26.83
CA VAL A 463 -7.32 -8.90 -25.58
C VAL A 463 -6.03 -9.44 -24.95
N PRO A 464 -4.93 -8.67 -24.92
CA PRO A 464 -3.64 -9.14 -24.44
C PRO A 464 -3.51 -9.13 -22.92
N PHE A 465 -2.54 -9.89 -22.39
CA PHE A 465 -2.11 -9.84 -21.00
C PHE A 465 -0.84 -8.99 -20.87
N ASN A 466 -0.96 -7.69 -20.68
CA ASN A 466 0.19 -6.77 -20.64
C ASN A 466 0.32 -6.08 -19.26
N MET A 467 0.89 -6.72 -18.25
CA MET A 467 0.93 -6.14 -16.89
C MET A 467 2.33 -6.13 -16.24
N GLY A 468 2.72 -4.96 -15.74
CA GLY A 468 3.42 -4.88 -14.46
C GLY A 468 4.87 -5.35 -14.35
N GLN A 469 5.71 -5.32 -15.39
CA GLN A 469 7.13 -4.92 -15.26
C GLN A 469 7.75 -4.54 -16.61
N ASP A 470 7.89 -3.22 -16.84
CA ASP A 470 8.76 -2.63 -17.86
C ASP A 470 10.20 -3.14 -17.69
N ILE A 471 10.60 -4.14 -18.48
CA ILE A 471 12.01 -4.33 -18.82
C ILE A 471 12.16 -3.91 -20.28
N ILE A 472 12.28 -2.61 -20.51
CA ILE A 472 12.77 -2.07 -21.78
C ILE A 472 14.20 -1.58 -21.57
N GLY A 473 15.14 -2.34 -22.13
CA GLY A 473 16.41 -1.79 -22.59
C GLY A 473 16.16 -0.74 -23.67
N SER A 474 17.05 0.25 -23.77
CA SER A 474 16.90 1.53 -24.47
C SER A 474 16.69 1.50 -26.00
N ASP A 475 16.30 0.38 -26.62
CA ASP A 475 16.31 0.18 -28.06
C ASP A 475 14.95 -0.04 -28.75
N GLY A 476 13.82 0.09 -28.04
CA GLY A 476 12.56 0.58 -28.63
C GLY A 476 11.98 -0.20 -29.83
N ALA A 477 12.11 -1.53 -29.85
CA ALA A 477 11.48 -2.36 -30.89
C ALA A 477 10.86 -3.64 -30.32
N GLY A 478 9.57 -3.56 -29.97
CA GLY A 478 8.64 -4.70 -30.07
C GLY A 478 8.83 -5.88 -29.12
N ILE A 479 9.09 -5.62 -27.84
CA ILE A 479 8.87 -6.60 -26.78
C ILE A 479 7.95 -5.97 -25.72
N LEU A 480 6.87 -6.66 -25.36
CA LEU A 480 6.04 -6.36 -24.19
C LEU A 480 6.56 -7.31 -23.11
N HIS A 481 7.22 -6.77 -22.08
CA HIS A 481 7.61 -7.53 -20.90
C HIS A 481 6.60 -7.17 -19.80
N GLY A 482 5.95 -8.18 -19.21
CA GLY A 482 4.74 -8.05 -18.38
C GLY A 482 3.66 -9.13 -18.60
N ASP A 483 3.98 -10.22 -19.31
CA ASP A 483 2.96 -11.20 -19.76
C ASP A 483 2.80 -12.41 -18.81
N SER A 484 3.43 -12.36 -17.64
CA SER A 484 3.48 -13.50 -16.72
C SER A 484 2.97 -13.15 -15.34
N ILE A 485 2.04 -13.96 -14.84
CA ILE A 485 1.54 -13.84 -13.46
C ILE A 485 2.59 -14.39 -12.51
N VAL A 486 2.88 -13.69 -11.41
CA VAL A 486 3.97 -14.07 -10.49
C VAL A 486 3.43 -14.41 -9.11
N VAL A 487 3.79 -15.60 -8.60
CA VAL A 487 3.38 -16.10 -7.28
C VAL A 487 4.55 -16.81 -6.60
N ASN A 488 4.71 -16.61 -5.29
CA ASN A 488 5.63 -17.36 -4.45
C ASN A 488 4.94 -18.64 -3.95
N ILE A 489 5.60 -19.80 -4.11
CA ILE A 489 5.09 -21.12 -3.78
C ILE A 489 6.23 -21.99 -3.21
N ASP A 490 6.09 -22.39 -1.94
CA ASP A 490 7.10 -23.15 -1.20
C ASP A 490 6.51 -24.33 -0.43
N ALA A 491 7.27 -25.42 -0.31
CA ALA A 491 6.90 -26.55 0.54
C ALA A 491 7.24 -26.23 2.01
N VAL A 492 6.22 -26.18 2.87
CA VAL A 492 6.35 -25.68 4.25
C VAL A 492 6.26 -26.76 5.33
N ARG A 493 6.03 -28.03 4.92
CA ARG A 493 5.94 -29.17 5.85
C ARG A 493 7.31 -29.81 6.09
N VAL A 494 7.52 -30.32 7.31
CA VAL A 494 8.81 -30.90 7.71
C VAL A 494 9.20 -32.07 6.82
N GLY A 495 10.35 -31.97 6.17
CA GLY A 495 10.89 -33.04 5.34
C GLY A 495 10.13 -33.25 4.02
N SER A 496 9.29 -32.31 3.59
CA SER A 496 8.70 -32.29 2.27
C SER A 496 9.50 -31.42 1.28
N GLY A 497 9.18 -31.60 0.00
CA GLY A 497 9.56 -30.72 -1.09
C GLY A 497 8.42 -30.72 -2.11
N LEU A 498 8.37 -29.73 -2.99
CA LEU A 498 7.36 -29.73 -4.06
C LEU A 498 7.52 -30.99 -4.93
N ASP A 499 6.43 -31.73 -5.12
CA ASP A 499 6.46 -32.99 -5.88
C ASP A 499 6.70 -32.76 -7.37
N ALA A 500 6.30 -31.58 -7.87
CA ALA A 500 6.40 -31.15 -9.24
C ALA A 500 6.48 -29.61 -9.32
N ARG A 501 6.68 -29.07 -10.53
CA ARG A 501 6.48 -27.64 -10.78
C ARG A 501 5.01 -27.28 -10.45
N PRO A 502 4.75 -26.15 -9.79
CA PRO A 502 3.40 -25.65 -9.61
C PRO A 502 2.69 -25.46 -10.95
N GLU A 503 1.38 -25.47 -10.91
CA GLU A 503 0.53 -25.43 -12.10
C GLU A 503 -0.58 -24.42 -11.90
N MET A 504 -0.79 -23.55 -12.88
CA MET A 504 -1.96 -22.66 -12.94
C MET A 504 -3.03 -23.32 -13.78
N PHE A 505 -4.22 -23.46 -13.23
CA PHE A 505 -5.41 -23.93 -13.92
C PHE A 505 -6.26 -22.73 -14.31
N TYR A 506 -6.91 -22.81 -15.46
CA TYR A 506 -7.81 -21.78 -15.93
C TYR A 506 -9.04 -22.37 -16.61
N GLU A 507 -10.15 -21.63 -16.52
CA GLU A 507 -11.40 -21.87 -17.20
C GLU A 507 -11.83 -20.55 -17.88
N VAL A 508 -12.20 -20.61 -19.15
CA VAL A 508 -12.62 -19.46 -19.95
C VAL A 508 -14.05 -19.65 -20.40
N ARG A 509 -14.92 -18.73 -19.98
CA ARG A 509 -16.22 -18.50 -20.60
C ARG A 509 -16.04 -17.63 -21.81
N THR A 510 -16.31 -18.20 -22.98
CA THR A 510 -16.22 -17.46 -24.23
C THR A 510 -17.44 -16.59 -24.46
N ASN A 511 -17.22 -15.43 -25.09
CA ASN A 511 -18.30 -14.67 -25.69
C ASN A 511 -18.81 -15.39 -26.94
N PRO A 512 -20.09 -15.82 -26.99
CA PRO A 512 -20.64 -16.56 -28.12
C PRO A 512 -20.59 -15.80 -29.46
N VAL A 513 -20.44 -14.46 -29.45
CA VAL A 513 -20.26 -13.68 -30.67
C VAL A 513 -19.04 -14.17 -31.44
N PHE A 514 -17.93 -14.42 -30.73
CA PHE A 514 -16.64 -14.80 -31.32
C PHE A 514 -16.52 -16.30 -31.67
N ASP A 515 -17.43 -17.14 -31.19
CA ASP A 515 -17.41 -18.59 -31.45
C ASP A 515 -18.20 -18.99 -32.71
N THR A 516 -18.76 -18.01 -33.43
CA THR A 516 -19.53 -18.25 -34.66
C THR A 516 -18.65 -18.58 -35.87
N ASP A 517 -17.38 -18.15 -35.87
CA ASP A 517 -16.38 -18.48 -36.89
C ASP A 517 -15.15 -19.11 -36.24
N PRO A 518 -14.91 -20.42 -36.45
CA PRO A 518 -13.73 -21.12 -35.94
C PRO A 518 -12.40 -20.55 -36.44
N ALA A 519 -12.40 -19.67 -37.46
CA ALA A 519 -11.21 -19.04 -37.99
C ALA A 519 -10.69 -17.87 -37.14
N TRP A 520 -11.47 -17.35 -36.20
CA TRP A 520 -11.06 -16.21 -35.36
C TRP A 520 -10.10 -16.64 -34.24
N ARG A 521 -10.39 -17.73 -33.53
CA ARG A 521 -9.52 -18.23 -32.45
C ARG A 521 -8.46 -19.19 -33.00
N SER A 522 -7.21 -18.72 -33.14
CA SER A 522 -6.12 -19.50 -33.77
C SER A 522 -5.10 -20.08 -32.78
N SER A 523 -5.13 -19.69 -31.50
CA SER A 523 -4.13 -20.05 -30.48
C SER A 523 -3.98 -21.55 -30.24
N GLY A 524 -5.00 -22.36 -30.57
CA GLY A 524 -4.99 -23.83 -30.39
C GLY A 524 -5.02 -24.28 -28.93
N VAL A 525 -5.17 -23.35 -27.99
CA VAL A 525 -5.27 -23.57 -26.55
C VAL A 525 -6.74 -23.85 -26.18
N PRO A 526 -7.02 -24.87 -25.35
CA PRO A 526 -8.39 -25.19 -24.94
C PRO A 526 -8.97 -24.13 -23.98
N TYR A 527 -10.29 -24.00 -23.94
CA TYR A 527 -11.00 -23.08 -23.02
C TYR A 527 -10.88 -23.45 -21.54
N SER A 528 -10.41 -24.67 -21.27
CA SER A 528 -10.13 -25.17 -19.93
C SER A 528 -8.78 -25.85 -19.99
N GLY A 529 -7.87 -25.54 -19.09
CA GLY A 529 -6.55 -26.13 -19.13
C GLY A 529 -5.66 -25.71 -18.00
N SER A 530 -4.37 -25.92 -18.22
CA SER A 530 -3.35 -25.58 -17.25
C SER A 530 -2.03 -25.19 -17.89
N VAL A 531 -1.24 -24.40 -17.16
CA VAL A 531 0.10 -23.95 -17.51
C VAL A 531 1.04 -24.27 -16.36
N LEU A 532 2.17 -24.91 -16.65
CA LEU A 532 3.20 -25.16 -15.65
C LEU A 532 3.97 -23.88 -15.35
N GLY A 533 4.25 -23.65 -14.07
CA GLY A 533 5.06 -22.54 -13.61
C GLY A 533 6.52 -22.67 -14.06
N ASP A 534 7.12 -21.54 -14.38
CA ASP A 534 8.54 -21.39 -14.68
C ASP A 534 9.25 -20.62 -13.57
N THR A 535 10.53 -20.94 -13.36
CA THR A 535 11.36 -20.30 -12.33
C THR A 535 11.79 -18.90 -12.74
N ILE A 536 11.82 -17.96 -11.81
CA ILE A 536 12.27 -16.59 -12.06
C ILE A 536 13.78 -16.42 -11.81
N TRP A 537 14.42 -15.60 -12.66
CA TRP A 537 15.86 -15.31 -12.63
C TRP A 537 16.09 -13.80 -12.56
N VAL A 538 16.93 -13.34 -11.63
CA VAL A 538 17.38 -11.93 -11.54
C VAL A 538 18.66 -11.67 -12.32
N SER A 539 19.36 -12.74 -12.72
CA SER A 539 20.46 -12.72 -13.71
C SER A 539 20.63 -14.12 -14.31
N GLU A 540 21.48 -14.28 -15.33
CA GLU A 540 21.77 -15.58 -15.98
C GLU A 540 22.22 -16.69 -15.01
N THR A 541 22.68 -16.35 -13.81
CA THR A 541 23.22 -17.30 -12.82
C THR A 541 22.49 -17.29 -11.48
N GLN A 542 21.55 -16.37 -11.26
CA GLN A 542 20.88 -16.18 -9.98
C GLN A 542 19.36 -16.35 -10.13
N TYR A 543 18.86 -17.49 -9.67
CA TYR A 543 17.43 -17.77 -9.57
C TYR A 543 16.86 -17.24 -8.24
N VAL A 544 15.58 -16.88 -8.24
CA VAL A 544 14.82 -16.54 -7.04
C VAL A 544 14.04 -17.77 -6.61
N GLY A 545 14.50 -18.45 -5.56
CA GLY A 545 13.83 -19.64 -5.04
C GLY A 545 12.43 -19.34 -4.54
N GLY A 546 11.53 -20.32 -4.68
CA GLY A 546 10.13 -20.19 -4.30
C GLY A 546 9.28 -19.32 -5.23
N ARG A 547 9.86 -18.57 -6.17
CA ARG A 547 9.10 -17.63 -7.03
C ARG A 547 8.86 -18.18 -8.43
N TRP A 548 7.59 -18.19 -8.83
CA TRP A 548 7.12 -18.82 -10.06
C TRP A 548 6.37 -17.81 -10.94
N SER A 549 6.62 -17.90 -12.25
CA SER A 549 5.91 -17.16 -13.29
C SER A 549 5.04 -18.09 -14.12
N PHE A 550 3.83 -17.66 -14.49
CA PHE A 550 2.89 -18.43 -15.31
C PHE A 550 2.56 -17.65 -16.57
N ASN A 551 2.84 -18.24 -17.74
CA ASN A 551 2.77 -17.56 -19.02
C ASN A 551 1.60 -18.08 -19.86
N LEU A 552 0.60 -17.24 -20.07
CA LEU A 552 -0.52 -17.50 -20.99
C LEU A 552 -0.22 -16.91 -22.37
N PRO A 553 -0.88 -17.35 -23.45
CA PRO A 553 -0.68 -16.72 -24.75
C PRO A 553 -1.21 -15.28 -24.75
N ASP A 554 -0.39 -14.33 -25.20
CA ASP A 554 -0.79 -12.91 -25.25
C ASP A 554 -1.80 -12.61 -26.36
N TYR A 555 -1.77 -13.40 -27.45
CA TYR A 555 -2.58 -13.18 -28.64
C TYR A 555 -3.51 -14.35 -28.89
N ASP A 556 -4.70 -14.06 -29.43
CA ASP A 556 -5.74 -15.02 -29.81
C ASP A 556 -6.20 -15.96 -28.67
N PHE A 557 -5.97 -15.56 -27.41
CA PHE A 557 -6.41 -16.33 -26.23
C PHE A 557 -7.73 -15.80 -25.67
N LEU A 558 -7.79 -14.52 -25.30
CA LEU A 558 -9.02 -13.84 -24.90
C LEU A 558 -9.53 -12.90 -26.00
N TYR A 559 -10.84 -12.82 -26.13
CA TYR A 559 -11.56 -11.89 -27.01
C TYR A 559 -12.59 -11.08 -26.20
N PRO A 560 -13.05 -9.93 -26.70
CA PRO A 560 -14.06 -9.10 -26.06
C PRO A 560 -15.29 -9.89 -25.56
N GLY A 561 -15.61 -9.76 -24.28
CA GLY A 561 -16.65 -10.46 -23.55
C GLY A 561 -16.26 -11.84 -23.01
N ASP A 562 -15.04 -12.32 -23.24
CA ASP A 562 -14.54 -13.51 -22.56
C ASP A 562 -14.32 -13.21 -21.08
N VAL A 563 -14.59 -14.21 -20.23
CA VAL A 563 -14.26 -14.16 -18.79
C VAL A 563 -13.40 -15.36 -18.46
N MET A 564 -12.26 -15.13 -17.81
CA MET A 564 -11.36 -16.19 -17.35
C MET A 564 -11.32 -16.25 -15.84
N HIS A 565 -11.52 -17.42 -15.28
CA HIS A 565 -11.16 -17.75 -13.91
C HIS A 565 -9.84 -18.52 -13.90
N TYR A 566 -8.97 -18.29 -12.92
CA TYR A 566 -7.71 -19.04 -12.81
C TYR A 566 -7.29 -19.26 -11.36
N TYR A 567 -6.64 -20.39 -11.06
CA TYR A 567 -6.08 -20.67 -9.75
C TYR A 567 -4.74 -21.39 -9.87
N PHE A 568 -3.94 -21.36 -8.81
CA PHE A 568 -2.66 -22.06 -8.73
C PHE A 568 -2.80 -23.30 -7.86
N GLN A 569 -2.09 -24.36 -8.21
CA GLN A 569 -2.01 -25.59 -7.45
C GLN A 569 -0.56 -26.06 -7.33
N ALA A 570 -0.23 -26.61 -6.18
CA ALA A 570 1.02 -27.30 -5.95
C ALA A 570 0.78 -28.46 -4.99
N SER A 571 1.69 -29.42 -4.97
CA SER A 571 1.69 -30.49 -3.97
C SER A 571 3.06 -30.73 -3.37
N ASP A 572 3.05 -31.24 -2.16
CA ASP A 572 4.23 -31.79 -1.51
C ASP A 572 3.90 -33.14 -0.85
N THR A 573 4.94 -33.93 -0.57
CA THR A 573 4.82 -35.23 0.10
C THR A 573 5.79 -35.31 1.28
N VAL A 574 5.30 -35.75 2.44
CA VAL A 574 6.12 -36.05 3.62
C VAL A 574 6.31 -37.56 3.73
N GLY A 575 7.55 -38.03 3.60
CA GLY A 575 7.89 -39.45 3.83
C GLY A 575 7.12 -40.44 2.94
N ILE A 576 6.21 -41.22 3.54
CA ILE A 576 5.37 -42.22 2.84
C ILE A 576 3.89 -41.81 2.77
N GLU A 577 3.57 -40.57 3.13
CA GLU A 577 2.21 -40.04 3.02
C GLU A 577 1.76 -39.95 1.56
N ALA A 578 0.44 -39.81 1.36
CA ALA A 578 -0.07 -39.42 0.07
C ALA A 578 0.31 -37.96 -0.22
N PRO A 579 0.54 -37.57 -1.48
CA PRO A 579 0.72 -36.17 -1.86
C PRO A 579 -0.44 -35.31 -1.35
N VAL A 580 -0.11 -34.16 -0.77
CA VAL A 580 -1.09 -33.17 -0.31
C VAL A 580 -1.07 -32.00 -1.28
N PHE A 581 -2.23 -31.70 -1.85
CA PHE A 581 -2.40 -30.60 -2.78
C PHE A 581 -2.92 -29.37 -2.03
N ALA A 582 -2.40 -28.20 -2.38
CA ALA A 582 -2.89 -26.91 -1.94
C ALA A 582 -3.13 -26.00 -3.15
N THR A 583 -4.05 -25.04 -3.00
CA THR A 583 -4.43 -24.11 -4.06
C THR A 583 -4.48 -22.66 -3.59
N LEU A 584 -4.30 -21.75 -4.55
CA LEU A 584 -4.53 -20.32 -4.41
C LEU A 584 -5.47 -19.85 -5.54
N PRO A 585 -6.69 -19.37 -5.24
CA PRO A 585 -7.29 -19.27 -3.92
C PRO A 585 -7.55 -20.64 -3.26
N GLY A 586 -7.72 -20.62 -1.95
CA GLY A 586 -7.87 -21.83 -1.14
C GLY A 586 -9.21 -22.53 -1.25
N ASP A 587 -10.26 -21.76 -1.55
CA ASP A 587 -11.59 -22.25 -1.85
C ASP A 587 -11.78 -22.24 -3.36
N LEU A 588 -12.04 -23.42 -3.94
CA LEU A 588 -12.32 -23.58 -5.37
C LEU A 588 -13.81 -23.47 -5.70
N ALA A 589 -14.66 -23.17 -4.72
CA ALA A 589 -16.09 -23.02 -4.95
C ALA A 589 -16.34 -21.88 -5.93
N GLY A 590 -17.11 -22.17 -6.99
CA GLY A 590 -17.42 -21.19 -8.02
C GLY A 590 -16.38 -21.05 -9.14
N PHE A 591 -15.24 -21.76 -9.09
CA PHE A 591 -14.22 -21.68 -10.13
C PHE A 591 -14.76 -21.95 -11.55
N ASP A 592 -15.61 -22.98 -11.69
CA ASP A 592 -16.21 -23.38 -12.97
C ASP A 592 -17.60 -22.77 -13.21
N LEU A 593 -18.06 -21.87 -12.33
CA LEU A 593 -19.35 -21.21 -12.42
C LEU A 593 -19.16 -19.75 -12.80
N PHE A 594 -19.81 -19.31 -13.87
CA PHE A 594 -19.83 -17.90 -14.22
C PHE A 594 -21.25 -17.37 -14.30
N GLU A 595 -21.35 -16.06 -14.48
CA GLU A 595 -22.63 -15.37 -14.52
C GLU A 595 -23.57 -15.98 -15.57
N GLY A 596 -24.83 -16.17 -15.17
CA GLY A 596 -25.85 -16.88 -15.94
C GLY A 596 -25.95 -18.39 -15.65
N ASP A 597 -24.98 -19.00 -14.96
CA ASP A 597 -25.05 -20.42 -14.61
C ASP A 597 -26.03 -20.71 -13.48
N THR A 598 -26.59 -21.92 -13.51
CA THR A 598 -27.36 -22.42 -12.37
C THR A 598 -26.42 -22.66 -11.18
N GLY A 599 -26.62 -21.89 -10.11
CA GLY A 599 -25.81 -22.01 -8.90
C GLY A 599 -24.69 -20.99 -8.79
N PHE A 600 -24.49 -20.12 -9.79
CA PHE A 600 -23.59 -18.98 -9.69
C PHE A 600 -23.97 -18.09 -8.50
N VAL A 601 -22.99 -17.78 -7.67
CA VAL A 601 -23.10 -16.83 -6.57
C VAL A 601 -22.07 -15.72 -6.83
N PRO A 602 -22.50 -14.44 -6.91
CA PRO A 602 -21.57 -13.33 -7.08
C PRO A 602 -20.47 -13.31 -6.02
N TRP A 603 -19.25 -12.98 -6.45
CA TRP A 603 -18.04 -12.89 -5.61
C TRP A 603 -17.69 -14.17 -4.84
N GLN A 604 -18.33 -15.31 -5.17
CA GLN A 604 -17.92 -16.60 -4.64
C GLN A 604 -16.53 -16.97 -5.16
N TRP A 605 -16.30 -16.71 -6.45
CA TRP A 605 -14.96 -16.71 -7.01
C TRP A 605 -14.31 -15.32 -6.81
N PRO A 606 -13.07 -15.20 -6.32
CA PRO A 606 -12.47 -13.89 -6.05
C PRO A 606 -12.08 -13.15 -7.33
N SER A 607 -12.25 -11.83 -7.32
CA SER A 607 -11.99 -10.93 -8.46
C SER A 607 -10.52 -10.87 -8.86
N ASP A 608 -9.59 -10.92 -7.90
CA ASP A 608 -8.14 -11.01 -8.15
C ASP A 608 -7.78 -12.17 -9.12
N PHE A 609 -8.60 -13.22 -9.10
CA PHE A 609 -8.45 -14.45 -9.87
C PHE A 609 -9.44 -14.55 -11.04
N THR A 610 -10.00 -13.41 -11.45
CA THR A 610 -10.94 -13.23 -12.55
C THR A 610 -10.40 -12.21 -13.53
N VAL A 611 -10.55 -12.47 -14.82
CA VAL A 611 -10.19 -11.53 -15.88
C VAL A 611 -11.39 -11.34 -16.80
N HIS A 612 -11.81 -10.09 -16.97
CA HIS A 612 -12.79 -9.69 -17.95
C HIS A 612 -12.07 -9.09 -19.16
N ALA A 613 -12.26 -9.74 -20.31
CA ALA A 613 -11.81 -9.21 -21.58
C ALA A 613 -12.84 -8.18 -22.07
N LEU A 614 -12.56 -6.90 -21.93
CA LEU A 614 -13.53 -5.84 -22.21
C LEU A 614 -13.41 -5.32 -23.65
N PRO A 615 -14.47 -4.72 -24.21
CA PRO A 615 -15.84 -4.69 -23.70
C PRO A 615 -16.55 -6.02 -23.94
N THR A 616 -17.66 -6.27 -23.27
CA THR A 616 -18.58 -7.31 -23.71
C THR A 616 -19.21 -6.90 -25.04
N VAL A 617 -19.16 -7.78 -26.04
CA VAL A 617 -19.78 -7.57 -27.35
C VAL A 617 -21.06 -8.40 -27.44
N LEU A 618 -22.20 -7.75 -27.66
CA LEU A 618 -23.52 -8.38 -27.62
C LEU A 618 -23.93 -8.98 -28.98
N SER A 619 -23.42 -8.43 -30.08
CA SER A 619 -23.59 -8.98 -31.42
C SER A 619 -22.49 -8.52 -32.37
N THR A 620 -22.49 -9.05 -33.60
CA THR A 620 -21.59 -8.58 -34.66
C THR A 620 -21.94 -7.18 -35.19
N THR A 621 -22.94 -6.51 -34.60
CA THR A 621 -23.33 -5.15 -34.97
C THR A 621 -22.33 -4.17 -34.35
N VAL A 622 -21.83 -3.24 -35.17
CA VAL A 622 -20.86 -2.22 -34.72
C VAL A 622 -21.42 -1.44 -33.54
N GLY A 623 -20.71 -1.45 -32.42
CA GLY A 623 -21.05 -0.68 -31.22
C GLY A 623 -22.16 -1.29 -30.35
N ASP A 624 -22.53 -2.56 -30.58
CA ASP A 624 -23.48 -3.29 -29.74
C ASP A 624 -22.77 -3.89 -28.52
N VAL A 625 -22.62 -3.05 -27.49
CA VAL A 625 -21.96 -3.34 -26.20
C VAL A 625 -22.85 -2.84 -25.04
N PRO A 626 -22.61 -3.24 -23.79
CA PRO A 626 -23.26 -2.63 -22.62
C PRO A 626 -23.11 -1.11 -22.59
N GLU A 627 -24.14 -0.41 -22.13
CA GLU A 627 -24.13 1.06 -22.10
C GLU A 627 -23.31 1.63 -20.93
N ILE A 628 -23.16 0.86 -19.86
CA ILE A 628 -22.51 1.28 -18.62
C ILE A 628 -21.16 0.57 -18.48
N LEU A 629 -20.12 1.31 -18.10
CA LEU A 629 -18.89 0.74 -17.54
C LEU A 629 -18.84 1.12 -16.06
N LEU A 630 -18.81 0.13 -15.17
CA LEU A 630 -18.46 0.31 -13.77
C LEU A 630 -16.94 0.11 -13.65
N TRP A 631 -16.22 1.18 -13.34
CA TRP A 631 -14.82 1.13 -12.98
C TRP A 631 -14.71 1.08 -11.45
N ASN A 632 -14.37 -0.11 -10.93
CA ASN A 632 -14.08 -0.30 -9.52
C ASN A 632 -12.57 -0.13 -9.29
N ASP A 633 -12.18 1.09 -8.93
CA ASP A 633 -10.80 1.43 -8.61
C ASP A 633 -10.44 1.11 -7.15
N PHE A 634 -11.42 0.71 -6.33
CA PHE A 634 -11.21 0.30 -4.95
C PHE A 634 -10.54 -1.09 -4.81
N GLY A 635 -10.68 -1.95 -5.82
CA GLY A 635 -10.22 -3.33 -5.78
C GLY A 635 -11.00 -4.19 -4.77
N ASP A 636 -10.37 -5.24 -4.19
CA ASP A 636 -10.99 -6.23 -3.26
C ASP A 636 -10.96 -5.77 -1.80
N ARG A 637 -11.27 -4.49 -1.56
CA ARG A 637 -11.17 -3.86 -0.23
C ARG A 637 -12.51 -3.72 0.49
N GLY A 638 -13.61 -4.11 -0.16
CA GLY A 638 -14.94 -4.23 0.44
C GLY A 638 -15.96 -3.20 -0.08
N GLY A 639 -17.24 -3.57 -0.07
CA GLY A 639 -18.34 -2.69 -0.49
C GLY A 639 -18.82 -2.91 -1.93
N GLU A 640 -18.16 -3.79 -2.69
CA GLU A 640 -18.53 -4.24 -4.04
C GLU A 640 -19.93 -4.87 -4.05
N ASN A 641 -20.26 -5.61 -2.98
CA ASN A 641 -21.60 -6.16 -2.75
C ASN A 641 -22.70 -5.08 -2.72
N GLU A 642 -22.36 -3.85 -2.33
CA GLU A 642 -23.33 -2.76 -2.31
C GLU A 642 -23.62 -2.22 -3.70
N TRP A 643 -22.59 -2.06 -4.53
CA TRP A 643 -22.72 -1.70 -5.93
C TRP A 643 -23.49 -2.75 -6.72
N GLU A 644 -23.05 -4.01 -6.68
CA GLU A 644 -23.69 -5.08 -7.43
C GLU A 644 -25.10 -5.36 -6.91
N GLY A 645 -25.29 -5.39 -5.59
CA GLY A 645 -26.60 -5.53 -4.98
C GLY A 645 -27.57 -4.45 -5.45
N SER A 646 -27.08 -3.23 -5.67
CA SER A 646 -27.89 -2.12 -6.16
C SER A 646 -28.20 -2.19 -7.65
N LEU A 647 -27.20 -2.48 -8.49
CA LEU A 647 -27.40 -2.71 -9.93
C LEU A 647 -28.37 -3.86 -10.18
N LYS A 648 -28.22 -4.97 -9.45
CA LYS A 648 -29.11 -6.13 -9.51
C LYS A 648 -30.52 -5.82 -9.01
N ALA A 649 -30.66 -5.02 -7.97
CA ALA A 649 -31.97 -4.57 -7.50
C ALA A 649 -32.70 -3.69 -8.52
N LEU A 650 -31.96 -2.99 -9.38
CA LEU A 650 -32.50 -2.28 -10.55
C LEU A 650 -32.80 -3.21 -11.73
N GLY A 651 -32.44 -4.50 -11.64
CA GLY A 651 -32.60 -5.47 -12.73
C GLY A 651 -31.56 -5.32 -13.84
N LEU A 652 -30.44 -4.65 -13.57
CA LEU A 652 -29.30 -4.55 -14.47
C LEU A 652 -28.41 -5.77 -14.31
N GLU A 653 -27.95 -6.33 -15.43
CA GLU A 653 -27.12 -7.53 -15.47
C GLU A 653 -25.76 -7.25 -16.11
N ARG A 654 -24.69 -7.84 -15.55
CA ARG A 654 -23.33 -7.67 -16.05
C ARG A 654 -23.19 -8.32 -17.43
N GLY A 655 -22.35 -7.75 -18.29
CA GLY A 655 -22.16 -8.21 -19.66
C GLY A 655 -23.39 -8.02 -20.57
N THR A 656 -24.47 -7.40 -20.06
CA THR A 656 -25.66 -7.04 -20.85
C THR A 656 -25.96 -5.54 -20.72
N ASP A 657 -26.04 -5.06 -19.48
CA ASP A 657 -26.36 -3.67 -19.16
C ASP A 657 -25.14 -2.87 -18.74
N TYR A 658 -24.23 -3.52 -18.01
CA TYR A 658 -22.98 -2.93 -17.61
C TYR A 658 -21.82 -3.91 -17.74
N ASP A 659 -20.64 -3.38 -18.01
CA ASP A 659 -19.38 -4.09 -17.81
C ASP A 659 -18.72 -3.61 -16.52
N LEU A 660 -17.86 -4.45 -15.93
CA LEU A 660 -17.03 -4.12 -14.78
C LEU A 660 -15.56 -4.12 -15.22
N TYR A 661 -14.87 -3.01 -14.99
CA TYR A 661 -13.41 -2.96 -14.99
C TYR A 661 -12.93 -2.93 -13.55
N TYR A 662 -12.16 -3.94 -13.17
CA TYR A 662 -11.65 -4.12 -11.83
C TYR A 662 -10.15 -3.80 -11.76
N THR A 663 -9.78 -2.83 -10.93
CA THR A 663 -8.36 -2.50 -10.70
C THR A 663 -7.79 -3.44 -9.62
N ASN A 664 -6.84 -4.30 -9.97
CA ASN A 664 -6.04 -5.05 -8.99
C ASN A 664 -4.87 -4.22 -8.47
N GLY A 665 -4.63 -4.25 -7.16
CA GLY A 665 -3.55 -3.47 -6.52
C GLY A 665 -3.61 -1.95 -6.71
N PRO A 666 -4.76 -1.26 -6.61
CA PRO A 666 -4.89 0.19 -6.82
C PRO A 666 -3.96 1.05 -5.93
N SER A 667 -3.51 0.53 -4.79
CA SER A 667 -2.58 1.24 -3.91
C SER A 667 -1.10 1.13 -4.32
N SER A 668 -0.75 0.41 -5.40
CA SER A 668 0.66 0.14 -5.73
C SER A 668 1.40 1.27 -6.43
N GLY A 669 0.70 2.22 -7.06
CA GLY A 669 1.34 3.31 -7.83
C GLY A 669 1.86 2.94 -9.21
N THR A 670 1.81 1.65 -9.60
CA THR A 670 2.58 1.14 -10.75
C THR A 670 1.82 1.10 -12.08
N GLY A 671 0.73 1.84 -12.24
CA GLY A 671 -0.10 1.85 -13.46
C GLY A 671 -1.30 0.91 -13.40
N ASN A 672 -2.17 1.13 -12.41
CA ASN A 672 -3.29 0.25 -12.07
C ASN A 672 -4.66 0.82 -12.50
N GLY A 673 -4.76 2.10 -12.84
CA GLY A 673 -6.00 2.70 -13.35
C GLY A 673 -6.40 2.23 -14.76
N LEU A 674 -7.64 2.51 -15.15
CA LEU A 674 -8.22 2.19 -16.46
C LEU A 674 -7.38 2.68 -17.65
N GLY A 675 -6.65 3.79 -17.48
CA GLY A 675 -5.77 4.41 -18.48
C GLY A 675 -4.52 3.60 -18.81
N SER A 676 -4.18 2.58 -18.01
CA SER A 676 -3.06 1.66 -18.27
C SER A 676 -3.34 0.72 -19.42
N THR A 677 -4.60 0.35 -19.64
CA THR A 677 -5.08 -0.70 -20.56
C THR A 677 -6.06 -0.15 -21.62
N CYS A 678 -6.85 0.86 -21.28
CA CYS A 678 -7.91 1.41 -22.12
C CYS A 678 -7.42 2.59 -23.01
N THR A 679 -8.13 2.85 -24.10
CA THR A 679 -8.00 4.11 -24.86
C THR A 679 -9.31 4.84 -24.99
N SER A 680 -9.25 6.12 -25.39
CA SER A 680 -10.46 6.92 -25.66
C SER A 680 -11.37 6.29 -26.72
N GLY A 681 -10.83 5.53 -27.67
CA GLY A 681 -11.62 4.79 -28.66
C GLY A 681 -12.37 3.60 -28.05
N ASN A 682 -11.74 2.89 -27.11
CA ASN A 682 -12.41 1.80 -26.39
C ASN A 682 -13.48 2.33 -25.44
N LEU A 683 -13.15 3.33 -24.63
CA LEU A 683 -14.05 3.92 -23.65
C LEU A 683 -15.25 4.64 -24.30
N ALA A 684 -15.08 5.17 -25.52
CA ALA A 684 -16.16 5.85 -26.25
C ALA A 684 -17.36 4.96 -26.61
N LEU A 685 -17.24 3.63 -26.48
CA LEU A 685 -18.34 2.70 -26.74
C LEU A 685 -19.39 2.71 -25.64
N TYR A 686 -18.98 2.95 -24.39
CA TYR A 686 -19.90 3.11 -23.28
C TYR A 686 -20.56 4.49 -23.34
N HIS A 687 -21.78 4.59 -22.81
CA HIS A 687 -22.50 5.85 -22.66
C HIS A 687 -22.36 6.43 -21.25
N HIS A 688 -22.21 5.57 -20.25
CA HIS A 688 -22.14 5.93 -18.85
C HIS A 688 -20.92 5.28 -18.20
N LEU A 689 -20.13 6.07 -17.49
CA LEU A 689 -19.02 5.60 -16.66
C LEU A 689 -19.43 5.78 -15.19
N LEU A 690 -19.46 4.70 -14.42
CA LEU A 690 -19.61 4.73 -12.98
C LEU A 690 -18.24 4.43 -12.39
N TYR A 691 -17.67 5.38 -11.65
CA TYR A 691 -16.35 5.27 -11.06
C TYR A 691 -16.48 5.28 -9.55
N THR A 692 -15.83 4.33 -8.88
CA THR A 692 -15.73 4.26 -7.42
C THR A 692 -14.27 4.08 -7.01
N ALA A 693 -13.79 4.99 -6.15
CA ALA A 693 -12.51 4.87 -5.47
C ALA A 693 -12.62 4.24 -4.07
N GLY A 694 -13.85 3.94 -3.62
CA GLY A 694 -14.09 3.47 -2.25
C GLY A 694 -13.55 4.47 -1.21
N ASP A 695 -12.59 4.05 -0.40
CA ASP A 695 -11.89 4.92 0.55
C ASP A 695 -10.38 5.09 0.28
N LEU A 696 -9.97 4.96 -0.98
CA LEU A 696 -8.58 5.21 -1.38
C LEU A 696 -8.24 6.70 -1.40
N SER A 697 -7.26 7.08 -0.59
CA SER A 697 -6.79 8.47 -0.44
C SER A 697 -5.61 8.87 -1.36
N GLY A 698 -5.23 8.03 -2.31
CA GLY A 698 -4.11 8.27 -3.21
C GLY A 698 -4.02 7.22 -4.32
N VAL A 699 -3.29 7.54 -5.40
CA VAL A 699 -3.13 6.66 -6.58
C VAL A 699 -4.50 6.24 -7.15
N THR A 700 -5.39 7.21 -7.36
CA THR A 700 -6.73 6.97 -7.94
C THR A 700 -6.73 7.40 -9.41
N MET A 701 -7.60 8.33 -9.85
CA MET A 701 -7.52 8.87 -11.21
C MET A 701 -6.27 9.75 -11.39
N THR A 702 -5.24 9.24 -12.07
CA THR A 702 -3.95 9.94 -12.23
C THR A 702 -3.74 10.58 -13.61
N GLY A 703 -2.80 11.53 -13.65
CA GLY A 703 -2.37 12.25 -14.84
C GLY A 703 -1.35 11.50 -15.69
N ALA A 704 -0.79 12.17 -16.70
CA ALA A 704 0.30 11.59 -17.49
C ALA A 704 1.60 11.62 -16.70
N LYS A 705 2.38 10.53 -16.71
CA LYS A 705 3.76 10.55 -16.22
C LYS A 705 4.57 11.67 -16.88
N VAL A 706 5.06 12.62 -16.08
CA VAL A 706 5.90 13.73 -16.55
C VAL A 706 7.36 13.26 -16.65
N PRO A 707 7.99 13.26 -17.85
CA PRO A 707 9.36 12.78 -17.98
C PRO A 707 10.35 13.61 -17.16
N GLY A 708 11.03 12.98 -16.20
CA GLY A 708 12.08 13.60 -15.38
C GLY A 708 11.58 14.47 -14.22
N ALA A 709 10.27 14.47 -13.94
CA ALA A 709 9.78 14.91 -12.63
C ALA A 709 9.91 13.76 -11.63
N GLU A 710 10.18 14.10 -10.35
CA GLU A 710 9.83 13.20 -9.24
C GLU A 710 8.31 13.13 -9.23
N ASP A 711 7.77 12.12 -9.91
CA ASP A 711 6.37 11.76 -9.82
C ASP A 711 6.13 11.25 -8.40
N PRO A 712 5.25 11.86 -7.60
CA PRO A 712 4.99 11.41 -6.22
C PRO A 712 4.47 9.96 -6.16
N PHE A 713 3.99 9.41 -7.28
CA PHE A 713 3.52 8.03 -7.39
C PHE A 713 4.53 7.09 -8.05
N ASP A 714 5.74 7.57 -8.34
CA ASP A 714 6.98 6.83 -8.63
C ASP A 714 6.80 5.55 -9.47
N GLY A 715 6.06 5.62 -10.60
CA GLY A 715 5.82 4.41 -11.39
C GLY A 715 4.53 4.34 -12.20
N ASP A 716 3.62 5.33 -12.11
CA ASP A 716 2.32 5.22 -12.74
C ASP A 716 2.40 5.34 -14.28
N GLY A 717 2.07 4.25 -14.97
CA GLY A 717 2.02 4.19 -16.43
C GLY A 717 0.65 4.54 -17.02
N SER A 718 -0.37 4.78 -16.20
CA SER A 718 -1.73 5.11 -16.61
C SER A 718 -1.90 6.62 -16.81
N ASN A 719 -2.99 7.02 -17.46
CA ASN A 719 -3.34 8.44 -17.67
C ASN A 719 -4.86 8.55 -17.72
N ASP A 720 -5.46 8.30 -16.57
CA ASP A 720 -6.91 8.25 -16.39
C ASP A 720 -7.55 9.60 -16.66
N ILE A 721 -6.92 10.68 -16.23
CA ILE A 721 -7.43 12.05 -16.41
C ILE A 721 -7.61 12.36 -17.90
N LEU A 722 -6.62 12.04 -18.75
CA LEU A 722 -6.78 12.26 -20.19
C LEU A 722 -7.86 11.37 -20.80
N LEU A 723 -7.96 10.13 -20.33
CA LEU A 723 -8.94 9.16 -20.82
C LEU A 723 -10.37 9.61 -20.50
N VAL A 724 -10.66 9.91 -19.23
CA VAL A 724 -11.96 10.37 -18.72
C VAL A 724 -12.33 11.72 -19.36
N LYS A 725 -11.36 12.63 -19.50
CA LYS A 725 -11.57 13.89 -20.21
C LYS A 725 -12.02 13.65 -21.66
N SER A 726 -11.37 12.72 -22.36
CA SER A 726 -11.70 12.39 -23.74
C SER A 726 -13.11 11.76 -23.85
N PHE A 727 -13.49 10.96 -22.86
CA PHE A 727 -14.83 10.40 -22.75
C PHE A 727 -15.90 11.50 -22.60
N LEU A 728 -15.71 12.44 -21.66
CA LEU A 728 -16.65 13.54 -21.40
C LEU A 728 -16.75 14.55 -22.56
N LEU A 729 -15.67 14.73 -23.33
CA LEU A 729 -15.66 15.59 -24.52
C LEU A 729 -16.31 14.94 -25.76
N ASN A 730 -16.74 13.69 -25.67
CA ASN A 730 -17.37 13.02 -26.79
C ASN A 730 -18.70 13.74 -27.15
N PRO A 731 -18.91 14.11 -28.44
CA PRO A 731 -20.12 14.80 -28.88
C PRO A 731 -21.43 14.04 -28.69
N ALA A 732 -21.36 12.73 -28.39
CA ALA A 732 -22.53 11.91 -28.07
C ALA A 732 -23.08 12.15 -26.65
N GLY A 733 -22.43 12.97 -25.82
CA GLY A 733 -22.90 13.30 -24.47
C GLY A 733 -22.74 12.14 -23.49
N ARG A 734 -21.49 11.82 -23.12
CA ARG A 734 -21.15 10.68 -22.24
C ARG A 734 -21.18 11.09 -20.78
N ASN A 735 -21.79 10.29 -19.93
CA ASN A 735 -22.06 10.67 -18.53
C ASN A 735 -21.11 9.98 -17.56
N LEU A 736 -20.77 10.64 -16.45
CA LEU A 736 -19.88 10.13 -15.41
C LEU A 736 -20.53 10.27 -14.04
N LEU A 737 -20.57 9.19 -13.28
CA LEU A 737 -20.69 9.22 -11.82
C LEU A 737 -19.30 8.98 -11.25
N ALA A 738 -18.75 9.91 -10.48
CA ALA A 738 -17.48 9.73 -9.79
C ALA A 738 -17.70 9.82 -8.28
N THR A 739 -17.34 8.77 -7.56
CA THR A 739 -17.55 8.68 -6.12
C THR A 739 -16.37 8.04 -5.40
N GLY A 740 -16.20 8.38 -4.13
CA GLY A 740 -15.09 7.90 -3.32
C GLY A 740 -14.74 8.91 -2.22
N ASP A 741 -14.04 8.43 -1.21
CA ASP A 741 -13.33 9.27 -0.23
C ASP A 741 -11.88 9.49 -0.70
N GLY A 742 -11.29 10.67 -0.46
CA GLY A 742 -9.91 11.05 -0.78
C GLY A 742 -9.52 11.16 -2.27
N PHE A 743 -10.35 10.69 -3.20
CA PHE A 743 -10.00 10.69 -4.63
C PHE A 743 -9.98 12.10 -5.24
N LEU A 744 -10.79 13.05 -4.76
CA LEU A 744 -10.77 14.42 -5.27
C LEU A 744 -9.54 15.17 -4.76
N GLY A 745 -9.11 14.90 -3.53
CA GLY A 745 -7.82 15.33 -3.00
C GLY A 745 -6.66 14.77 -3.83
N ALA A 746 -6.69 13.49 -4.17
CA ALA A 746 -5.70 12.85 -5.04
C ALA A 746 -5.62 13.50 -6.42
N ILE A 747 -6.77 13.72 -7.10
CA ILE A 747 -6.81 14.43 -8.38
C ILE A 747 -6.32 15.88 -8.22
N TYR A 748 -6.65 16.56 -7.12
CA TYR A 748 -6.22 17.94 -6.87
C TYR A 748 -4.69 18.04 -6.73
N ALA A 749 -4.05 17.02 -6.16
CA ALA A 749 -2.61 16.95 -5.93
C ALA A 749 -1.76 16.72 -7.20
N GLU A 750 -2.38 16.46 -8.35
CA GLU A 750 -1.69 16.21 -9.62
C GLU A 750 -0.75 17.37 -10.04
N PRO A 751 0.54 17.10 -10.25
CA PRO A 751 1.58 18.13 -10.34
C PRO A 751 1.55 18.94 -11.64
N ASP A 752 0.97 18.41 -12.72
CA ASP A 752 0.92 19.04 -14.04
C ASP A 752 -0.28 19.99 -14.22
N GLY A 753 -1.15 20.11 -13.19
CA GLY A 753 -2.36 20.93 -13.19
C GLY A 753 -3.51 20.36 -14.04
N SER A 754 -3.35 19.16 -14.61
CA SER A 754 -4.42 18.47 -15.34
C SER A 754 -5.58 18.08 -14.41
N GLY A 755 -5.28 17.69 -13.17
CA GLY A 755 -6.27 17.39 -12.15
C GLY A 755 -7.14 18.57 -11.76
N ILE A 756 -6.55 19.75 -11.52
CA ILE A 756 -7.31 21.00 -11.28
C ILE A 756 -8.22 21.32 -12.47
N ASN A 757 -7.77 21.06 -13.70
CA ASN A 757 -8.59 21.25 -14.90
C ASN A 757 -9.78 20.26 -14.92
N MET A 758 -9.54 19.00 -14.57
CA MET A 758 -10.59 17.98 -14.42
C MET A 758 -11.64 18.42 -13.41
N LEU A 759 -11.22 18.81 -12.20
CA LEU A 759 -12.12 19.24 -11.12
C LEU A 759 -12.97 20.44 -11.53
N ASN A 760 -12.33 21.52 -12.00
CA ASN A 760 -13.04 22.78 -12.21
C ASN A 760 -13.94 22.79 -13.45
N PHE A 761 -13.50 22.17 -14.55
CA PHE A 761 -14.19 22.28 -15.85
C PHE A 761 -15.03 21.07 -16.20
N PHE A 762 -14.62 19.87 -15.79
CA PHE A 762 -15.32 18.64 -16.16
C PHE A 762 -16.24 18.19 -15.03
N PHE A 763 -15.72 18.11 -13.81
CA PHE A 763 -16.51 17.76 -12.63
C PHE A 763 -17.36 18.93 -12.15
N GLY A 764 -16.92 20.16 -12.42
CA GLY A 764 -17.63 21.38 -12.02
C GLY A 764 -17.55 21.63 -10.52
N VAL A 765 -16.50 21.16 -9.84
CA VAL A 765 -16.31 21.30 -8.40
C VAL A 765 -15.04 22.08 -8.09
N ASN A 766 -15.04 22.81 -6.97
CA ASN A 766 -13.81 23.33 -6.37
C ASN A 766 -13.51 22.51 -5.12
N PHE A 767 -12.35 21.87 -5.08
CA PHE A 767 -11.85 21.19 -3.89
C PHE A 767 -11.58 22.20 -2.76
N GLN A 768 -11.94 21.85 -1.53
CA GLN A 768 -11.81 22.71 -0.35
C GLN A 768 -10.87 22.12 0.70
N THR A 769 -11.01 20.83 1.01
CA THR A 769 -10.27 20.17 2.10
C THR A 769 -10.36 18.65 1.94
N ASP A 770 -9.33 17.93 2.38
CA ASP A 770 -9.35 16.47 2.46
C ASP A 770 -10.16 15.95 3.66
N ASP A 771 -10.69 16.80 4.55
CA ASP A 771 -11.61 16.36 5.63
C ASP A 771 -12.73 17.39 5.86
N VAL A 772 -13.88 17.17 5.22
CA VAL A 772 -15.06 18.02 5.35
C VAL A 772 -15.60 18.07 6.78
N ARG A 773 -15.34 17.05 7.61
CA ARG A 773 -15.93 16.91 8.96
C ARG A 773 -15.44 18.01 9.89
N THR A 774 -14.18 18.42 9.72
CA THR A 774 -13.62 19.59 10.42
C THR A 774 -14.40 20.89 10.13
N SER A 775 -15.10 20.92 9.00
CA SER A 775 -15.84 22.08 8.50
C SER A 775 -17.36 21.99 8.71
N ILE A 776 -17.88 20.83 9.13
CA ILE A 776 -19.32 20.59 9.41
C ILE A 776 -19.58 20.24 10.87
N ASP A 777 -18.96 21.00 11.79
CA ASP A 777 -19.07 20.85 13.25
C ASP A 777 -18.57 19.50 13.81
N GLY A 778 -17.63 18.84 13.13
CA GLY A 778 -17.02 17.58 13.59
C GLY A 778 -17.95 16.38 13.46
N GLN A 779 -18.98 16.44 12.60
CA GLN A 779 -19.91 15.33 12.40
C GLN A 779 -19.21 14.13 11.75
N SER A 780 -19.20 12.98 12.43
CA SER A 780 -18.63 11.72 11.92
C SER A 780 -19.61 10.88 11.09
N ALA A 781 -20.90 11.17 11.18
CA ALA A 781 -21.97 10.49 10.45
C ALA A 781 -23.01 11.51 9.96
N PRO A 782 -22.61 12.50 9.14
CA PRO A 782 -23.53 13.56 8.75
C PRO A 782 -24.68 12.99 7.90
N THR A 783 -25.89 13.50 8.15
CA THR A 783 -27.01 13.22 7.26
C THR A 783 -26.86 14.09 6.02
N VAL A 784 -26.92 13.47 4.86
CA VAL A 784 -26.95 14.12 3.55
C VAL A 784 -28.40 14.21 3.09
N SER A 785 -28.82 15.44 2.82
CA SER A 785 -30.14 15.77 2.30
C SER A 785 -30.03 16.42 0.95
N PHE A 786 -31.07 16.26 0.13
CA PHE A 786 -31.10 16.87 -1.19
C PHE A 786 -31.63 18.29 -1.18
N VAL A 787 -31.00 19.15 -1.98
CA VAL A 787 -31.35 20.56 -2.06
C VAL A 787 -32.66 20.70 -2.82
N ALA A 788 -33.67 21.30 -2.18
CA ALA A 788 -34.98 21.46 -2.79
C ALA A 788 -34.94 22.41 -4.01
N ASN A 789 -35.67 22.05 -5.07
CA ASN A 789 -35.83 22.83 -6.31
C ASN A 789 -34.57 22.95 -7.20
N THR A 790 -33.66 21.99 -7.15
CA THR A 790 -32.65 21.86 -8.19
C THR A 790 -33.32 21.41 -9.50
N THR A 791 -32.89 21.98 -10.63
CA THR A 791 -33.45 21.64 -11.94
C THR A 791 -32.76 20.45 -12.60
N ALA A 792 -31.61 20.03 -12.07
CA ALA A 792 -30.73 19.05 -12.70
C ALA A 792 -31.02 17.60 -12.24
N LEU A 793 -31.05 17.33 -10.93
CA LEU A 793 -31.20 15.98 -10.38
C LEU A 793 -32.18 15.98 -9.19
N THR A 794 -33.34 15.34 -9.35
CA THR A 794 -34.38 15.26 -8.30
C THR A 794 -34.24 13.96 -7.53
N LEU A 795 -33.39 13.97 -6.51
CA LEU A 795 -33.17 12.81 -5.64
C LEU A 795 -34.26 12.71 -4.58
N SER A 796 -34.65 11.49 -4.24
CA SER A 796 -35.89 11.23 -3.48
C SER A 796 -35.69 10.75 -2.04
N THR A 797 -34.47 10.41 -1.62
CA THR A 797 -34.21 9.73 -0.32
C THR A 797 -32.91 10.19 0.36
N ASP A 798 -33.02 10.89 1.48
CA ASP A 798 -31.86 11.26 2.32
C ASP A 798 -31.08 10.02 2.80
N PHE A 799 -29.78 10.20 3.02
CA PHE A 799 -28.90 9.14 3.51
C PHE A 799 -27.94 9.66 4.58
N VAL A 800 -27.34 8.75 5.33
CA VAL A 800 -26.24 9.06 6.25
C VAL A 800 -24.95 8.68 5.55
N ALA A 801 -24.06 9.65 5.39
CA ALA A 801 -22.67 9.39 5.02
C ALA A 801 -21.96 8.86 6.27
N TYR A 802 -21.69 7.56 6.31
CA TYR A 802 -21.08 6.92 7.46
C TYR A 802 -19.89 6.06 7.03
N GLY A 803 -18.71 6.51 7.43
CA GLY A 803 -17.53 5.66 7.48
C GLY A 803 -17.62 4.83 8.74
N SER A 804 -17.59 3.50 8.60
CA SER A 804 -17.61 2.56 9.72
C SER A 804 -16.52 2.81 10.79
N CYS A 805 -15.50 3.60 10.47
CA CYS A 805 -14.52 4.12 11.40
C CYS A 805 -14.37 5.67 11.34
N PRO A 806 -14.84 6.40 12.38
CA PRO A 806 -14.81 7.86 12.44
C PRO A 806 -13.46 8.56 12.36
N ASN A 807 -12.31 7.91 12.52
CA ASN A 807 -11.02 8.61 12.40
C ASN A 807 -10.32 8.38 11.04
N PHE A 808 -10.72 7.38 10.25
CA PHE A 808 -10.09 7.07 8.95
C PHE A 808 -10.86 7.53 7.71
N LYS A 809 -12.14 7.87 7.81
CA LYS A 809 -12.95 8.30 6.65
C LYS A 809 -13.12 9.81 6.63
N GLN A 810 -12.10 10.50 6.13
CA GLN A 810 -12.01 11.96 6.00
C GLN A 810 -12.64 12.38 4.66
N PHE A 811 -13.97 12.45 4.57
CA PHE A 811 -14.64 12.76 3.30
C PHE A 811 -14.16 14.07 2.68
N ASP A 812 -13.85 14.06 1.39
CA ASP A 812 -13.44 15.24 0.63
C ASP A 812 -14.48 16.37 0.74
N GLY A 813 -14.03 17.57 1.08
CA GLY A 813 -14.84 18.79 1.06
C GLY A 813 -14.81 19.45 -0.31
N ILE A 814 -15.96 19.61 -0.95
CA ILE A 814 -16.10 20.29 -2.24
C ILE A 814 -17.17 21.38 -2.21
N THR A 815 -17.13 22.31 -3.17
CA THR A 815 -18.25 23.22 -3.49
C THR A 815 -18.50 23.20 -4.99
N GLU A 816 -19.72 23.50 -5.41
CA GLU A 816 -20.04 23.75 -6.81
C GLU A 816 -19.23 24.92 -7.40
N ASN A 817 -19.00 24.89 -8.70
CA ASN A 817 -18.42 26.03 -9.41
C ASN A 817 -19.47 27.13 -9.59
N THR A 818 -19.00 28.36 -9.80
CA THR A 818 -19.84 29.52 -10.14
C THR A 818 -20.48 29.45 -11.53
N ASP A 819 -20.10 28.48 -12.36
CA ASP A 819 -20.73 28.25 -13.65
C ASP A 819 -22.18 27.76 -13.46
N PRO A 820 -23.18 28.33 -14.14
CA PRO A 820 -24.58 27.91 -14.03
C PRO A 820 -24.86 26.44 -14.34
N THR A 821 -23.95 25.77 -15.05
CA THR A 821 -24.01 24.34 -15.36
C THR A 821 -23.61 23.45 -14.17
N SER A 822 -22.84 23.99 -13.23
CA SER A 822 -22.50 23.34 -11.98
C SER A 822 -23.56 23.65 -10.92
N GLN A 823 -24.14 22.62 -10.32
CA GLN A 823 -25.21 22.75 -9.34
C GLN A 823 -24.97 21.83 -8.15
N ARG A 824 -25.01 22.40 -6.95
CA ARG A 824 -25.12 21.64 -5.70
C ARG A 824 -26.49 20.96 -5.64
N VAL A 825 -26.48 19.63 -5.50
CA VAL A 825 -27.71 18.83 -5.44
C VAL A 825 -27.92 18.13 -4.10
N ALA A 826 -26.86 17.95 -3.33
CA ALA A 826 -26.94 17.45 -1.96
C ALA A 826 -26.10 18.28 -1.00
N GLU A 827 -26.57 18.35 0.24
CA GLU A 827 -25.92 19.05 1.34
C GLU A 827 -25.84 18.22 2.60
N PHE A 828 -24.82 18.48 3.40
CA PHE A 828 -24.76 17.99 4.78
C PHE A 828 -25.71 18.82 5.66
N LEU A 829 -26.56 18.13 6.41
CA LEU A 829 -27.43 18.74 7.42
C LEU A 829 -26.63 19.06 8.68
N ASP A 830 -27.09 20.05 9.45
CA ASP A 830 -26.56 20.28 10.77
C ASP A 830 -26.90 19.12 11.73
N LYS A 831 -26.30 19.14 12.93
CA LYS A 831 -26.56 18.14 13.99
C LYS A 831 -28.03 18.05 14.45
N ASN A 832 -28.87 19.04 14.11
CA ASN A 832 -30.30 19.04 14.41
C ASN A 832 -31.14 18.51 13.23
N GLY A 833 -30.52 18.27 12.07
CA GLY A 833 -31.18 17.87 10.84
C GLY A 833 -31.70 19.05 10.00
N ASP A 834 -31.21 20.27 10.24
CA ASP A 834 -31.61 21.46 9.50
C ASP A 834 -30.70 21.71 8.28
N PRO A 835 -31.26 22.02 7.08
CA PRO A 835 -30.50 22.28 5.87
C PRO A 835 -29.87 23.69 5.84
N GLY A 836 -28.91 23.92 4.94
CA GLY A 836 -28.33 25.25 4.68
C GLY A 836 -27.26 25.73 5.68
N ALA A 837 -26.87 24.90 6.64
CA ALA A 837 -25.87 25.26 7.66
C ALA A 837 -24.45 25.41 7.09
N TYR A 838 -24.11 24.65 6.03
CA TYR A 838 -22.76 24.57 5.47
C TYR A 838 -22.74 24.94 3.97
N PRO A 839 -22.99 26.20 3.60
CA PRO A 839 -23.12 26.61 2.19
C PRO A 839 -21.81 26.53 1.39
N GLY A 840 -20.65 26.39 2.05
CA GLY A 840 -19.35 26.19 1.40
C GLY A 840 -18.99 24.73 1.11
N TYR A 841 -19.88 23.78 1.44
CA TYR A 841 -19.61 22.35 1.31
C TYR A 841 -20.81 21.61 0.71
N ALA A 842 -20.63 21.02 -0.45
CA ALA A 842 -21.60 20.16 -1.12
C ALA A 842 -21.29 18.69 -0.80
N ALA A 843 -22.35 17.91 -0.55
CA ALA A 843 -22.24 16.46 -0.45
C ALA A 843 -22.38 15.78 -1.81
N MET A 844 -22.90 16.50 -2.81
CA MET A 844 -22.96 16.06 -4.21
C MET A 844 -23.14 17.27 -5.12
N VAL A 845 -22.39 17.28 -6.22
CA VAL A 845 -22.47 18.30 -7.27
C VAL A 845 -22.75 17.62 -8.59
N VAL A 846 -23.57 18.26 -9.43
CA VAL A 846 -23.74 17.88 -10.82
C VAL A 846 -23.21 18.97 -11.73
N ASN A 847 -22.70 18.56 -12.88
CA ASN A 847 -22.24 19.45 -13.93
C ASN A 847 -22.73 18.98 -15.30
N GLU A 848 -23.22 19.88 -16.14
CA GLU A 848 -23.62 19.57 -17.51
C GLU A 848 -22.71 20.28 -18.50
N LEU A 849 -21.92 19.52 -19.24
CA LEU A 849 -20.98 20.08 -20.20
C LEU A 849 -21.69 20.51 -21.49
N MET A 850 -21.06 21.41 -22.24
CA MET A 850 -21.52 21.84 -23.57
C MET A 850 -21.71 20.69 -24.57
N THR A 851 -21.09 19.53 -24.33
CA THR A 851 -21.27 18.31 -25.12
C THR A 851 -22.59 17.58 -24.83
N GLY A 852 -23.33 17.99 -23.79
CA GLY A 852 -24.48 17.28 -23.23
C GLY A 852 -24.10 16.19 -22.22
N ALA A 853 -22.80 16.03 -21.92
CA ALA A 853 -22.32 15.12 -20.89
C ALA A 853 -22.76 15.59 -19.51
N LYS A 854 -23.35 14.68 -18.73
CA LYS A 854 -23.77 14.89 -17.35
C LYS A 854 -22.76 14.23 -16.41
N VAL A 855 -22.22 15.02 -15.49
CA VAL A 855 -21.26 14.56 -14.48
C VAL A 855 -21.89 14.69 -13.11
N VAL A 856 -21.80 13.65 -12.29
CA VAL A 856 -22.22 13.62 -10.88
C VAL A 856 -20.99 13.29 -10.07
N VAL A 857 -20.64 14.14 -9.11
CA VAL A 857 -19.50 13.96 -8.22
C VAL A 857 -19.99 13.86 -6.79
N CYS A 858 -19.58 12.80 -6.10
CA CYS A 858 -19.89 12.58 -4.70
C CYS A 858 -18.61 12.23 -3.91
N PRO A 859 -18.15 13.08 -2.97
CA PRO A 859 -16.98 12.81 -2.13
C PRO A 859 -17.24 11.77 -1.02
N VAL A 860 -18.33 11.01 -1.13
CA VAL A 860 -18.72 9.96 -0.20
C VAL A 860 -19.01 8.73 -1.02
N ASP A 861 -18.25 7.65 -0.82
CA ASP A 861 -18.48 6.43 -1.59
C ASP A 861 -19.87 5.82 -1.37
N PHE A 862 -20.35 5.16 -2.42
CA PHE A 862 -21.60 4.39 -2.41
C PHE A 862 -21.67 3.36 -1.28
N ASN A 863 -20.53 2.74 -0.90
CA ASN A 863 -20.40 1.82 0.22
C ASN A 863 -20.62 2.49 1.60
N SER A 864 -20.54 3.81 1.65
CA SER A 864 -20.64 4.63 2.86
C SER A 864 -22.02 5.27 3.02
N TRP A 865 -22.98 4.93 2.15
CA TRP A 865 -24.35 5.45 2.19
C TRP A 865 -25.27 4.52 2.98
N TYR A 866 -25.78 4.99 4.11
CA TYR A 866 -26.67 4.22 4.97
C TYR A 866 -28.02 4.91 5.12
N THR A 867 -29.07 4.14 5.45
CA THR A 867 -30.35 4.76 5.83
C THR A 867 -30.21 5.46 7.18
N PRO A 868 -30.81 6.64 7.39
CA PRO A 868 -30.86 7.28 8.70
C PRO A 868 -31.51 6.36 9.74
N TYR A 869 -30.73 5.83 10.69
CA TYR A 869 -31.26 5.01 11.78
C TYR A 869 -31.46 5.83 13.05
N GLY A 870 -32.64 5.72 13.66
CA GLY A 870 -32.92 6.28 14.97
C GLY A 870 -32.22 5.48 16.07
N GLY A 871 -30.98 5.84 16.39
CA GLY A 871 -30.28 5.42 17.62
C GLY A 871 -29.32 4.25 17.47
N GLY A 872 -28.07 4.55 17.10
CA GLY A 872 -26.83 3.95 17.62
C GLY A 872 -26.57 2.43 17.56
N ALA A 873 -27.46 1.60 16.99
CA ALA A 873 -27.25 0.15 16.90
C ALA A 873 -27.08 -0.32 15.45
N LYS A 874 -26.04 -1.14 15.21
CA LYS A 874 -25.76 -1.87 13.97
C LYS A 874 -26.82 -2.94 13.71
N VAL A 875 -27.98 -2.55 13.16
CA VAL A 875 -28.91 -3.47 12.51
C VAL A 875 -28.81 -3.22 11.01
N PRO A 876 -28.62 -4.24 10.15
CA PRO A 876 -28.61 -4.03 8.71
C PRO A 876 -29.96 -3.44 8.27
N ALA A 877 -29.95 -2.18 7.86
CA ALA A 877 -31.08 -1.60 7.17
C ALA A 877 -31.18 -2.22 5.77
N PRO A 878 -32.39 -2.36 5.20
CA PRO A 878 -32.52 -2.75 3.80
C PRO A 878 -31.78 -1.73 2.91
N PRO A 879 -31.04 -2.15 1.86
CA PRO A 879 -30.26 -1.27 0.95
C PRO A 879 -31.05 -0.24 0.12
N GLN A 880 -32.28 0.12 0.50
CA GLN A 880 -33.24 0.85 -0.32
C GLN A 880 -32.76 2.26 -0.72
N ALA A 881 -32.04 2.97 0.15
CA ALA A 881 -31.52 4.31 -0.18
C ALA A 881 -30.45 4.28 -1.29
N ARG A 882 -29.54 3.29 -1.24
CA ARG A 882 -28.49 3.08 -2.26
C ARG A 882 -29.10 2.78 -3.63
N VAL A 883 -30.03 1.82 -3.66
CA VAL A 883 -30.76 1.43 -4.87
C VAL A 883 -31.50 2.62 -5.48
N GLN A 884 -32.21 3.39 -4.65
CA GLN A 884 -32.99 4.54 -5.11
C GLN A 884 -32.08 5.66 -5.64
N LEU A 885 -30.98 5.97 -4.96
CA LEU A 885 -30.06 7.02 -5.38
C LEU A 885 -29.36 6.65 -6.71
N LEU A 886 -28.88 5.41 -6.84
CA LEU A 886 -28.34 4.93 -8.12
C LEU A 886 -29.38 5.03 -9.23
N CYS A 887 -30.63 4.67 -8.94
CA CYS A 887 -31.72 4.81 -9.87
C CYS A 887 -31.96 6.26 -10.32
N ASP A 888 -32.02 7.18 -9.36
CA ASP A 888 -32.28 8.60 -9.63
C ASP A 888 -31.12 9.20 -10.48
N ILE A 889 -29.87 8.78 -10.23
CA ILE A 889 -28.71 9.16 -11.05
C ILE A 889 -28.82 8.61 -12.48
N LEU A 890 -29.18 7.33 -12.65
CA LEU A 890 -29.37 6.74 -13.97
C LEU A 890 -30.55 7.38 -14.70
N SER A 891 -31.67 7.65 -14.03
CA SER A 891 -32.81 8.40 -14.56
C SER A 891 -32.36 9.76 -15.11
N TYR A 892 -31.50 10.47 -14.37
CA TYR A 892 -30.91 11.72 -14.83
C TYR A 892 -29.99 11.53 -16.03
N PHE A 893 -29.12 10.52 -16.03
CA PHE A 893 -28.25 10.21 -17.16
C PHE A 893 -29.04 9.93 -18.45
N TYR A 894 -30.06 9.09 -18.37
CA TYR A 894 -30.97 8.79 -19.48
C TYR A 894 -31.89 9.94 -19.86
N GLY A 895 -32.10 10.90 -18.96
CA GLY A 895 -33.11 11.95 -19.15
C GLY A 895 -34.54 11.39 -19.17
N ASP A 896 -34.75 10.24 -18.52
CA ASP A 896 -36.04 9.55 -18.44
C ASP A 896 -36.58 9.58 -17.00
N PRO A 897 -37.56 10.45 -16.69
CA PRO A 897 -38.14 10.52 -15.35
C PRO A 897 -38.96 9.28 -14.96
N ALA A 898 -39.30 8.40 -15.92
CA ALA A 898 -39.98 7.14 -15.66
C ALA A 898 -39.02 5.95 -15.46
N TYR A 899 -37.71 6.18 -15.55
CA TYR A 899 -36.69 5.14 -15.40
C TYR A 899 -36.87 4.37 -14.08
N CYS A 900 -37.01 5.11 -12.96
CA CYS A 900 -37.19 4.47 -11.66
C CYS A 900 -38.54 3.80 -11.48
N ASP A 901 -39.62 4.37 -12.00
CA ASP A 901 -40.93 3.70 -11.99
C ASP A 901 -40.89 2.37 -12.74
N THR A 902 -40.05 2.26 -13.78
CA THR A 902 -39.90 1.05 -14.60
C THR A 902 -39.05 -0.02 -13.91
N HIS A 903 -37.95 0.37 -13.27
CA HIS A 903 -36.99 -0.56 -12.68
C HIS A 903 -37.31 -0.91 -11.22
N LEU A 904 -37.84 0.05 -10.45
CA LEU A 904 -38.22 -0.09 -9.05
C LEU A 904 -39.73 -0.20 -8.81
N GLY A 905 -40.56 -0.11 -9.85
CA GLY A 905 -42.02 -0.16 -9.74
C GLY A 905 -42.65 1.03 -9.03
N SER A 906 -43.94 1.25 -9.29
CA SER A 906 -44.71 2.32 -8.64
C SER A 906 -45.10 1.93 -7.20
N GLY A 907 -44.17 2.03 -6.26
CA GLY A 907 -44.40 1.88 -4.82
C GLY A 907 -43.17 1.36 -4.06
N THR A 908 -43.08 1.66 -2.76
CA THR A 908 -41.97 1.35 -1.83
C THR A 908 -41.66 -0.14 -1.60
N GLY A 909 -41.95 -1.02 -2.56
CA GLY A 909 -41.60 -2.42 -2.55
C GLY A 909 -40.97 -2.77 -3.87
N VAL A 910 -39.66 -3.07 -3.86
CA VAL A 910 -38.90 -3.57 -4.99
C VAL A 910 -39.71 -4.67 -5.72
N PRO A 911 -40.18 -4.45 -6.95
CA PRO A 911 -40.79 -5.47 -7.77
C PRO A 911 -39.68 -6.43 -8.12
N VAL A 912 -39.89 -7.71 -7.80
CA VAL A 912 -39.07 -8.78 -8.36
C VAL A 912 -39.31 -8.77 -9.87
N GLN A 913 -38.40 -8.13 -10.62
CA GLN A 913 -38.32 -8.25 -12.07
C GLN A 913 -38.37 -9.74 -12.42
N GLN A 914 -39.30 -10.13 -13.29
CA GLN A 914 -39.43 -11.53 -13.68
C GLN A 914 -38.21 -11.89 -14.54
N PRO A 915 -37.39 -12.89 -14.15
CA PRO A 915 -36.25 -13.29 -14.96
C PRO A 915 -36.72 -13.72 -16.35
N PHE A 916 -35.89 -13.51 -17.37
CA PHE A 916 -36.17 -13.98 -18.72
C PHE A 916 -36.30 -15.51 -18.72
N TYR A 917 -37.46 -16.03 -19.13
CA TYR A 917 -37.69 -17.45 -19.34
C TYR A 917 -38.54 -17.64 -20.59
N ALA A 918 -38.48 -18.85 -21.16
CA ALA A 918 -39.44 -19.28 -22.16
C ALA A 918 -39.84 -20.73 -21.91
N LYS A 919 -41.14 -21.04 -22.01
CA LYS A 919 -41.66 -22.41 -21.85
C LYS A 919 -42.86 -22.63 -22.78
N ASN A 920 -43.12 -23.89 -23.16
CA ASN A 920 -44.25 -24.23 -24.01
C ASN A 920 -45.20 -25.27 -23.39
N TRP A 921 -46.50 -25.14 -23.64
CA TRP A 921 -47.49 -26.15 -23.27
C TRP A 921 -48.71 -26.17 -24.20
N PRO A 922 -49.34 -27.35 -24.39
CA PRO A 922 -48.87 -28.67 -23.96
C PRO A 922 -47.58 -29.11 -24.67
N ASN A 923 -46.83 -30.06 -24.09
CA ASN A 923 -45.68 -30.69 -24.74
C ASN A 923 -45.59 -32.16 -24.27
N PRO A 924 -45.90 -33.17 -25.12
CA PRO A 924 -46.22 -33.07 -26.55
C PRO A 924 -47.55 -32.33 -26.85
N PHE A 925 -47.71 -31.81 -28.07
CA PHE A 925 -48.89 -31.06 -28.53
C PHE A 925 -49.51 -31.62 -29.82
N ASN A 926 -50.81 -31.34 -30.03
CA ASN A 926 -51.57 -31.72 -31.24
C ASN A 926 -52.71 -30.72 -31.57
N PRO A 927 -52.64 -29.98 -32.69
CA PRO A 927 -51.44 -29.47 -33.35
C PRO A 927 -51.01 -28.11 -32.77
N ILE A 928 -51.64 -27.61 -31.69
CA ILE A 928 -51.37 -26.28 -31.13
C ILE A 928 -50.63 -26.38 -29.79
N THR A 929 -49.54 -25.61 -29.66
CA THR A 929 -48.86 -25.31 -28.38
C THR A 929 -48.84 -23.80 -28.16
N LYS A 930 -48.91 -23.40 -26.89
CA LYS A 930 -48.58 -22.04 -26.46
C LYS A 930 -47.10 -21.99 -26.09
N ILE A 931 -46.43 -20.91 -26.45
CA ILE A 931 -45.07 -20.56 -26.04
C ILE A 931 -45.21 -19.27 -25.23
N GLU A 932 -44.94 -19.35 -23.93
CA GLU A 932 -44.88 -18.21 -23.03
C GLU A 932 -43.44 -17.81 -22.83
N PHE A 933 -43.16 -16.52 -22.86
CA PHE A 933 -41.88 -15.97 -22.47
C PHE A 933 -42.08 -14.69 -21.65
N SER A 934 -41.23 -14.47 -20.65
CA SER A 934 -41.16 -13.21 -19.91
C SER A 934 -40.15 -12.28 -20.54
N LEU A 935 -40.40 -10.98 -20.45
CA LEU A 935 -39.40 -9.94 -20.71
C LEU A 935 -39.19 -9.13 -19.43
N PRO A 936 -37.96 -8.99 -18.93
CA PRO A 936 -37.68 -8.17 -17.77
C PRO A 936 -37.89 -6.68 -18.07
N ARG A 937 -37.74 -6.26 -19.32
CA ARG A 937 -37.94 -4.88 -19.78
C ARG A 937 -38.48 -4.83 -21.21
N ASP A 938 -38.93 -3.67 -21.63
CA ASP A 938 -39.30 -3.41 -23.02
C ASP A 938 -38.08 -3.66 -23.93
N GLY A 939 -38.26 -4.33 -25.06
CA GLY A 939 -37.14 -4.63 -25.96
C GLY A 939 -37.53 -5.40 -27.20
N HIS A 940 -36.58 -5.50 -28.15
CA HIS A 940 -36.76 -6.34 -29.35
C HIS A 940 -36.70 -7.81 -28.97
N VAL A 941 -37.64 -8.59 -29.52
CA VAL A 941 -37.71 -10.04 -29.31
C VAL A 941 -37.86 -10.75 -30.63
N SER A 942 -37.07 -11.81 -30.81
CA SER A 942 -37.29 -12.78 -31.88
C SER A 942 -37.63 -14.16 -31.32
N LEU A 943 -38.69 -14.78 -31.84
CA LEU A 943 -39.10 -16.14 -31.50
C LEU A 943 -39.19 -16.96 -32.80
N LYS A 944 -38.30 -17.93 -32.95
CA LYS A 944 -38.14 -18.73 -34.19
C LYS A 944 -38.21 -20.22 -33.89
N VAL A 945 -38.82 -21.00 -34.78
CA VAL A 945 -38.98 -22.46 -34.67
C VAL A 945 -38.09 -23.14 -35.70
N TYR A 946 -37.37 -24.18 -35.29
CA TYR A 946 -36.42 -24.96 -36.08
C TYR A 946 -36.74 -26.45 -36.02
N ASN A 947 -36.36 -27.18 -37.06
CA ASN A 947 -36.41 -28.64 -37.06
C ASN A 947 -35.12 -29.26 -36.49
N VAL A 948 -35.05 -30.59 -36.39
CA VAL A 948 -33.87 -31.32 -35.86
C VAL A 948 -32.58 -31.16 -36.69
N ARG A 949 -32.67 -30.61 -37.91
CA ARG A 949 -31.51 -30.31 -38.76
C ARG A 949 -31.03 -28.86 -38.61
N GLY A 950 -31.66 -28.08 -37.72
CA GLY A 950 -31.39 -26.65 -37.57
C GLY A 950 -32.00 -25.78 -38.68
N GLU A 951 -32.85 -26.33 -39.54
CA GLU A 951 -33.52 -25.55 -40.59
C GLU A 951 -34.67 -24.75 -39.97
N LEU A 952 -34.74 -23.45 -40.27
CA LEU A 952 -35.83 -22.56 -39.83
C LEU A 952 -37.16 -23.03 -40.45
N VAL A 953 -38.13 -23.29 -39.58
CA VAL A 953 -39.47 -23.74 -39.92
C VAL A 953 -40.44 -22.56 -39.93
N ARG A 954 -40.40 -21.72 -38.90
CA ARG A 954 -41.31 -20.59 -38.76
C ARG A 954 -40.75 -19.46 -37.91
N THR A 955 -40.99 -18.21 -38.29
CA THR A 955 -40.80 -17.05 -37.41
C THR A 955 -42.13 -16.68 -36.76
N LEU A 956 -42.20 -16.69 -35.43
CA LEU A 956 -43.41 -16.42 -34.67
C LEU A 956 -43.48 -14.97 -34.15
N VAL A 957 -42.34 -14.41 -33.76
CA VAL A 957 -42.18 -13.01 -33.32
C VAL A 957 -40.85 -12.48 -33.85
N ASP A 958 -40.82 -11.23 -34.30
CA ASP A 958 -39.59 -10.49 -34.64
C ASP A 958 -39.87 -8.98 -34.56
N GLU A 959 -40.13 -8.48 -33.35
CA GLU A 959 -40.57 -7.10 -33.11
C GLU A 959 -40.32 -6.66 -31.65
N ASN A 960 -40.46 -5.35 -31.39
CA ASN A 960 -40.41 -4.80 -30.03
C ASN A 960 -41.66 -5.21 -29.23
N ARG A 961 -41.42 -5.67 -27.99
CA ARG A 961 -42.46 -6.09 -27.04
C ARG A 961 -42.22 -5.41 -25.69
N THR A 962 -43.31 -5.17 -24.98
CA THR A 962 -43.27 -4.59 -23.64
C THR A 962 -42.88 -5.64 -22.59
N ALA A 963 -42.29 -5.18 -21.49
CA ALA A 963 -41.96 -5.95 -20.31
C ALA A 963 -43.17 -6.76 -19.81
N GLY A 964 -42.87 -7.90 -19.19
CA GLY A 964 -43.86 -8.83 -18.65
C GLY A 964 -44.05 -10.10 -19.48
N VAL A 965 -45.13 -10.82 -19.18
CA VAL A 965 -45.39 -12.16 -19.73
C VAL A 965 -46.09 -12.04 -21.09
N ASN A 966 -45.47 -12.60 -22.12
CA ASN A 966 -45.97 -12.67 -23.49
C ASN A 966 -46.29 -14.13 -23.84
N VAL A 967 -47.40 -14.37 -24.56
CA VAL A 967 -47.83 -15.71 -24.97
C VAL A 967 -48.14 -15.74 -26.46
N ILE A 968 -47.51 -16.66 -27.19
CA ILE A 968 -47.64 -16.84 -28.64
C ILE A 968 -48.04 -18.29 -28.94
N GLU A 969 -48.93 -18.49 -29.91
CA GLU A 969 -49.38 -19.82 -30.33
C GLU A 969 -48.64 -20.29 -31.58
N TRP A 970 -48.22 -21.55 -31.58
CA TRP A 970 -47.77 -22.24 -32.79
C TRP A 970 -48.69 -23.43 -33.09
N ASP A 971 -49.17 -23.49 -34.33
CA ASP A 971 -50.15 -24.46 -34.82
C ASP A 971 -49.54 -25.64 -35.60
N GLY A 972 -48.21 -25.79 -35.52
CA GLY A 972 -47.50 -26.83 -36.26
C GLY A 972 -47.50 -26.61 -37.77
N SER A 973 -47.44 -25.35 -38.22
CA SER A 973 -47.21 -24.99 -39.63
C SER A 973 -45.93 -24.18 -39.83
N ASP A 974 -45.38 -24.25 -41.04
CA ASP A 974 -44.21 -23.48 -41.49
C ASP A 974 -44.60 -22.05 -41.94
N ASP A 975 -43.61 -21.24 -42.32
CA ASP A 975 -43.83 -19.86 -42.83
C ASP A 975 -44.70 -19.80 -44.11
N ARG A 976 -44.93 -20.93 -44.79
CA ARG A 976 -45.82 -21.02 -45.96
C ARG A 976 -47.25 -21.44 -45.57
N GLY A 977 -47.53 -21.58 -44.27
CA GLY A 977 -48.79 -22.07 -43.75
C GLY A 977 -49.03 -23.56 -44.00
N GLN A 978 -48.00 -24.33 -44.38
CA GLN A 978 -48.10 -25.77 -44.58
C GLN A 978 -47.83 -26.50 -43.28
N SER A 979 -48.66 -27.52 -42.99
CA SER A 979 -48.52 -28.27 -41.74
C SER A 979 -47.28 -29.19 -41.76
N VAL A 980 -46.45 -29.12 -40.73
CA VAL A 980 -45.18 -29.86 -40.65
C VAL A 980 -45.37 -31.29 -40.13
N ALA A 981 -44.42 -32.21 -40.34
CA ALA A 981 -44.58 -33.61 -39.93
C ALA A 981 -44.63 -33.78 -38.39
N SER A 982 -45.21 -34.88 -37.89
CA SER A 982 -45.03 -35.27 -36.48
C SER A 982 -43.54 -35.46 -36.19
N GLY A 983 -43.06 -34.95 -35.06
CA GLY A 983 -41.64 -34.97 -34.78
C GLY A 983 -41.21 -34.01 -33.67
N VAL A 984 -39.89 -33.93 -33.47
CA VAL A 984 -39.27 -32.99 -32.53
C VAL A 984 -38.92 -31.70 -33.27
N TYR A 985 -39.20 -30.59 -32.61
CA TYR A 985 -38.86 -29.23 -33.04
C TYR A 985 -38.19 -28.50 -31.89
N PHE A 986 -37.48 -27.43 -32.19
CA PHE A 986 -36.91 -26.52 -31.20
C PHE A 986 -37.44 -25.13 -31.47
N TYR A 987 -37.72 -24.35 -30.44
CA TYR A 987 -37.87 -22.90 -30.62
C TYR A 987 -36.75 -22.18 -29.89
N GLU A 988 -36.34 -21.06 -30.45
CA GLU A 988 -35.39 -20.14 -29.89
C GLU A 988 -36.08 -18.80 -29.67
N THR A 989 -36.04 -18.32 -28.43
CA THR A 989 -36.43 -16.96 -28.09
C THR A 989 -35.15 -16.16 -27.84
N ARG A 990 -34.95 -15.04 -28.54
CA ARG A 990 -33.85 -14.10 -28.30
C ARG A 990 -34.37 -12.72 -27.94
N THR A 991 -33.69 -12.08 -27.00
CA THR A 991 -33.80 -10.65 -26.67
C THR A 991 -32.41 -10.13 -26.30
N ALA A 992 -32.24 -8.85 -25.98
CA ALA A 992 -30.92 -8.23 -25.72
C ALA A 992 -30.06 -9.09 -24.78
N GLY A 993 -28.93 -9.60 -25.28
CA GLY A 993 -27.97 -10.46 -24.56
C GLY A 993 -28.46 -11.88 -24.20
N LYS A 994 -29.76 -12.19 -24.35
CA LYS A 994 -30.36 -13.44 -23.84
C LYS A 994 -30.95 -14.29 -24.95
N SER A 995 -30.70 -15.59 -24.89
CA SER A 995 -31.40 -16.56 -25.71
C SER A 995 -31.81 -17.79 -24.91
N THR A 996 -32.96 -18.37 -25.26
CA THR A 996 -33.37 -19.67 -24.69
C THR A 996 -33.85 -20.57 -25.80
N VAL A 997 -33.31 -21.78 -25.86
CA VAL A 997 -33.72 -22.82 -26.80
C VAL A 997 -34.45 -23.93 -26.04
N ASN A 998 -35.66 -24.27 -26.50
CA ASN A 998 -36.50 -25.27 -25.86
C ASN A 998 -37.06 -26.27 -26.87
N LYS A 999 -37.19 -27.52 -26.43
CA LYS A 999 -37.67 -28.64 -27.26
C LYS A 999 -39.19 -28.74 -27.23
N MET A 1000 -39.80 -28.96 -28.39
CA MET A 1000 -41.23 -29.26 -28.56
C MET A 1000 -41.44 -30.59 -29.30
N ALA A 1001 -42.48 -31.34 -28.95
CA ALA A 1001 -42.87 -32.58 -29.63
C ALA A 1001 -44.27 -32.47 -30.22
N LEU A 1002 -44.37 -32.47 -31.55
CA LEU A 1002 -45.63 -32.49 -32.29
C LEU A 1002 -46.07 -33.94 -32.54
N VAL A 1003 -47.28 -34.29 -32.09
CA VAL A 1003 -47.89 -35.61 -32.33
C VAL A 1003 -49.20 -35.39 -33.06
N LYS A 1004 -49.26 -35.78 -34.35
CA LYS A 1004 -50.49 -35.75 -35.14
C LYS A 1004 -51.32 -37.01 -35.00
#